data_AF-A0A061HYY4-F1
#
_entry.id   AF-A0A061HYY4-F1
#
_cell.length_a   1.000
_cell.length_b   1.000
_cell.length_c   1.000
_cell.angle_alpha   90.00
_cell.angle_beta   90.00
_cell.angle_gamma   90.00
#
_symmetry.space_group_name_H-M   'P 1'
#
loop_
_entity.id
_entity.type
_entity.pdbx_description
1 polymer ?
#
loop_
_entity_poly.entity_id
_entity_poly.type
_entity_poly.pdbx_seq_one_letter_code
_entity_poly.pdbx_strand_id
1 'polypeptide(L)'
;MAFFSRLDLQEGLRTLSVLQWIPVYVILGAIPILGIPYCLLFSSLWPLSVLPLIWLAYDWNTHSQDGRRSAWIRNWTLWKYFQSYFPVKLVKTHDLSPKHNYIIVSHPHGILAHGAFINFATEATGFSRIFPSITPCLATLEGIFWIPIVRDYVMSMGICPVSELALKYKLTQKGSGNAVIIVVGGASEALLCRPGASTVYLKNHKGFVKLALKTGAYLVPSYSFGENNIFNQETFPEGTWLRFFQKNFQKIGKKILGLNFCTFHGRGLTRTSWGFLPFNHPITTVVGEPLPVPKICDPDKETVAKYFEIYISALRKLFDQHKTKYGFSETQELTIMLTGTLLTHCLTNTKKAEKLNSSRNINGQHRVNHCTKDMMNDIVTYPVVTGNVSKKPLEGEREKIERNTKTSHIIKKLLDIMPCSKKTDYLQSLSLLQWPLGYLAIFFILQPLFIGLLFTSLWLLPTLYFVWLFLDWKTPNQGGRRSAWVRNWYVWTHIRDYFPITILKTKDLSPSHNYIMGVHPHGLLTFGAFCNFCTEATGFSKTFPGITPHLATLSWFFKIPFIREYLMAKGVCSVSQPAINYLLSHGTGNLLGIVVGGVGEALQSVPNTTTLILQKRKGFVRTALQHGAHLVPTFTFGETEVYDQVLFHEDSWMYKFQSFFRWIFGFYFCVFYGQGFCQDSVGLLPYHKPIVTIVGEPLPLPRVESPSPEMVDKYHELYMDALYKLFEQHKVQHGYSKTQKLLFL
;
A
#
# COMPACT_ATOMS: atom_id res chain seq x y z
N MET A 1 3.77 23.70 -27.62
CA MET A 1 3.61 22.76 -28.76
C MET A 1 4.93 22.29 -29.39
N ALA A 2 6.12 22.69 -28.92
CA ALA A 2 7.41 22.27 -29.48
C ALA A 2 8.01 20.96 -28.89
N PHE A 3 7.34 20.31 -27.94
CA PHE A 3 7.84 19.08 -27.29
C PHE A 3 7.61 17.81 -28.14
N PHE A 4 6.62 17.82 -29.03
CA PHE A 4 6.24 16.65 -29.83
C PHE A 4 7.00 16.53 -31.16
N SER A 5 7.82 17.51 -31.56
CA SER A 5 8.45 17.53 -32.90
C SER A 5 9.76 16.74 -33.02
N ARG A 6 10.18 15.99 -31.99
CA ARG A 6 11.39 15.13 -32.03
C ARG A 6 11.23 13.77 -31.33
N LEU A 7 10.01 13.27 -31.17
CA LEU A 7 9.82 11.88 -30.75
C LEU A 7 10.05 10.98 -31.95
N ASP A 8 11.18 10.27 -31.96
CA ASP A 8 11.38 9.11 -32.82
C ASP A 8 10.20 8.15 -32.60
N LEU A 9 9.32 8.07 -33.60
CA LEU A 9 8.10 7.26 -33.57
C LEU A 9 8.43 5.82 -33.18
N GLN A 10 9.58 5.31 -33.60
CA GLN A 10 10.02 3.95 -33.29
C GLN A 10 10.32 3.80 -31.79
N GLU A 11 11.00 4.77 -31.18
CA GLU A 11 11.26 4.79 -29.74
C GLU A 11 9.97 4.96 -28.92
N GLY A 12 9.04 5.75 -29.43
CA GLY A 12 7.69 5.89 -28.86
C GLY A 12 6.94 4.57 -28.83
N LEU A 13 6.91 3.84 -29.94
CA LEU A 13 6.25 2.53 -30.05
C LEU A 13 6.90 1.46 -29.17
N ARG A 14 8.25 1.43 -29.10
CA ARG A 14 8.99 0.55 -28.17
C ARG A 14 8.61 0.84 -26.73
N THR A 15 8.62 2.11 -26.34
CA THR A 15 8.27 2.53 -24.98
C THR A 15 6.81 2.19 -24.63
N LEU A 16 5.86 2.47 -25.53
CA LEU A 16 4.45 2.15 -25.34
C LEU A 16 4.21 0.64 -25.22
N SER A 17 4.94 -0.18 -25.99
CA SER A 17 4.79 -1.63 -25.97
C SER A 17 5.11 -2.26 -24.61
N VAL A 18 6.06 -1.67 -23.88
CA VAL A 18 6.44 -2.10 -22.52
C VAL A 18 5.56 -1.39 -21.48
N LEU A 19 5.23 -0.12 -21.68
CA LEU A 19 4.39 0.65 -20.76
C LEU A 19 2.99 0.05 -20.61
N GLN A 20 2.39 -0.45 -21.70
CA GLN A 20 1.06 -1.06 -21.68
C GLN A 20 1.01 -2.41 -20.93
N TRP A 21 2.17 -3.02 -20.68
CA TRP A 21 2.28 -4.39 -20.16
C TRP A 21 1.52 -4.61 -18.85
N ILE A 22 1.68 -3.74 -17.85
CA ILE A 22 0.94 -3.87 -16.58
C ILE A 22 -0.49 -3.34 -16.71
N PRO A 23 -0.72 -2.13 -17.27
CA PRO A 23 -2.07 -1.58 -17.43
C PRO A 23 -3.04 -2.50 -18.16
N VAL A 24 -2.59 -3.26 -19.17
CA VAL A 24 -3.49 -4.15 -19.92
C VAL A 24 -4.09 -5.23 -19.02
N TYR A 25 -3.31 -5.87 -18.15
CA TYR A 25 -3.85 -6.86 -17.21
C TYR A 25 -4.78 -6.23 -16.16
N VAL A 26 -4.46 -5.01 -15.72
CA VAL A 26 -5.31 -4.28 -14.77
C VAL A 26 -6.65 -3.93 -15.40
N ILE A 27 -6.67 -3.40 -16.62
CA ILE A 27 -7.89 -3.04 -17.34
C ILE A 27 -8.71 -4.29 -17.68
N LEU A 28 -8.07 -5.29 -18.29
CA LEU A 28 -8.73 -6.54 -18.67
C LEU A 28 -9.26 -7.31 -17.46
N GLY A 29 -8.64 -7.19 -16.29
CA GLY A 29 -9.12 -7.80 -15.06
C GLY A 29 -10.20 -6.99 -14.36
N ALA A 30 -10.09 -5.66 -14.34
CA ALA A 30 -11.09 -4.79 -13.71
C ALA A 30 -12.44 -4.84 -14.41
N ILE A 31 -12.46 -4.90 -15.76
CA ILE A 31 -13.70 -4.98 -16.55
C ILE A 31 -14.60 -6.14 -16.08
N PRO A 32 -14.16 -7.40 -15.99
CA PRO A 32 -14.99 -8.49 -15.55
C PRO A 32 -15.17 -8.51 -14.02
N ILE A 33 -14.14 -8.17 -13.23
CA ILE A 33 -14.26 -8.19 -11.76
C ILE A 33 -15.31 -7.19 -11.27
N LEU A 34 -15.41 -6.03 -11.90
CA LEU A 34 -16.39 -4.99 -11.53
C LEU A 34 -17.64 -5.07 -12.40
N GLY A 35 -17.47 -5.25 -13.71
CA GLY A 35 -18.53 -5.19 -14.70
C GLY A 35 -19.45 -6.41 -14.71
N ILE A 36 -18.94 -7.63 -14.50
CA ILE A 36 -19.81 -8.83 -14.47
C ILE A 36 -20.73 -8.79 -13.23
N PRO A 37 -20.23 -8.58 -12.00
CA PRO A 37 -21.11 -8.38 -10.85
C PRO A 37 -22.05 -7.20 -11.04
N TYR A 38 -21.57 -6.09 -11.61
CA TYR A 38 -22.41 -4.93 -11.86
C TYR A 38 -23.57 -5.24 -12.82
N CYS A 39 -23.29 -5.87 -13.97
CA CYS A 39 -24.30 -6.18 -14.95
C CYS A 39 -25.25 -7.30 -14.47
N LEU A 40 -24.77 -8.29 -13.70
CA LEU A 40 -25.60 -9.35 -13.11
C LEU A 40 -26.57 -8.82 -12.06
N LEU A 41 -26.08 -7.95 -11.19
CA LEU A 41 -26.82 -7.50 -10.02
C LEU A 41 -27.62 -6.22 -10.30
N PHE A 42 -27.16 -5.38 -11.25
CA PHE A 42 -27.58 -3.98 -11.36
C PHE A 42 -27.96 -3.54 -12.80
N SER A 43 -28.06 -4.44 -13.79
CA SER A 43 -28.44 -4.09 -15.18
C SER A 43 -29.48 -5.04 -15.79
N SER A 44 -30.37 -4.51 -16.64
CA SER A 44 -31.24 -5.34 -17.49
C SER A 44 -30.45 -6.16 -18.52
N LEU A 45 -29.17 -5.83 -18.73
CA LEU A 45 -28.22 -6.58 -19.52
C LEU A 45 -27.61 -7.78 -18.76
N TRP A 46 -28.16 -8.19 -17.61
CA TRP A 46 -27.70 -9.37 -16.87
C TRP A 46 -27.58 -10.65 -17.73
N PRO A 47 -28.40 -10.90 -18.78
CA PRO A 47 -28.19 -12.07 -19.64
C PRO A 47 -26.82 -12.03 -20.34
N LEU A 48 -26.32 -10.83 -20.67
CA LEU A 48 -24.98 -10.64 -21.27
C LEU A 48 -23.84 -10.97 -20.29
N SER A 49 -24.11 -11.06 -18.99
CA SER A 49 -23.13 -11.47 -17.98
C SER A 49 -23.26 -12.94 -17.59
N VAL A 50 -24.48 -13.49 -17.66
CA VAL A 50 -24.71 -14.92 -17.46
C VAL A 50 -24.08 -15.75 -18.56
N LEU A 51 -24.14 -15.31 -19.82
CA LEU A 51 -23.52 -16.03 -20.93
C LEU A 51 -21.98 -16.23 -20.75
N PRO A 52 -21.18 -15.20 -20.45
CA PRO A 52 -19.76 -15.37 -20.09
C PRO A 52 -19.52 -16.24 -18.86
N LEU A 53 -20.39 -16.21 -17.85
CA LEU A 53 -20.25 -17.05 -16.66
C LEU A 53 -20.57 -18.52 -16.93
N ILE A 54 -21.62 -18.81 -17.70
CA ILE A 54 -21.94 -20.16 -18.18
C ILE A 54 -20.78 -20.68 -19.03
N TRP A 55 -20.26 -19.84 -19.93
CA TRP A 55 -19.07 -20.18 -20.70
C TRP A 55 -17.88 -20.47 -19.80
N LEU A 56 -17.60 -19.63 -18.80
CA LEU A 56 -16.50 -19.84 -17.87
C LEU A 56 -16.66 -21.14 -17.07
N ALA A 57 -17.87 -21.48 -16.64
CA ALA A 57 -18.18 -22.70 -15.90
C ALA A 57 -18.04 -23.94 -16.79
N TYR A 58 -18.61 -23.92 -18.00
CA TYR A 58 -18.48 -24.98 -18.99
C TYR A 58 -17.01 -25.21 -19.37
N ASP A 59 -16.29 -24.11 -19.58
CA ASP A 59 -14.92 -24.10 -20.07
C ASP A 59 -13.89 -24.15 -18.93
N TRP A 60 -14.29 -24.37 -17.67
CA TRP A 60 -13.44 -24.13 -16.51
C TRP A 60 -12.06 -24.77 -16.65
N ASN A 61 -12.00 -26.05 -17.06
CA ASN A 61 -10.77 -26.84 -17.09
C ASN A 61 -9.83 -26.55 -18.28
N THR A 62 -10.24 -25.77 -19.28
CA THR A 62 -9.47 -25.60 -20.53
C THR A 62 -8.08 -25.01 -20.31
N HIS A 63 -7.91 -24.12 -19.33
CA HIS A 63 -6.60 -23.57 -18.98
C HIS A 63 -5.61 -24.62 -18.45
N SER A 64 -6.11 -25.69 -17.83
CA SER A 64 -5.30 -26.81 -17.33
C SER A 64 -5.09 -27.93 -18.35
N GLN A 65 -5.65 -27.82 -19.55
CA GLN A 65 -5.56 -28.82 -20.61
C GLN A 65 -4.89 -28.24 -21.86
N ASP A 66 -5.67 -27.93 -22.90
CA ASP A 66 -5.18 -27.50 -24.21
C ASP A 66 -4.85 -26.02 -24.26
N GLY A 67 -5.55 -25.20 -23.47
CA GLY A 67 -5.55 -23.74 -23.61
C GLY A 67 -6.13 -23.30 -24.95
N ARG A 68 -5.84 -22.05 -25.35
CA ARG A 68 -6.34 -21.43 -26.59
C ARG A 68 -5.24 -20.76 -27.40
N ARG A 69 -4.10 -21.41 -27.53
CA ARG A 69 -2.90 -20.84 -28.17
C ARG A 69 -3.23 -20.32 -29.58
N SER A 70 -2.94 -19.04 -29.82
CA SER A 70 -3.13 -18.34 -31.09
C SER A 70 -1.78 -17.96 -31.69
N ALA A 71 -1.47 -18.50 -32.88
CA ALA A 71 -0.27 -18.13 -33.61
C ALA A 71 -0.26 -16.64 -33.99
N TRP A 72 -1.44 -16.06 -34.26
CA TRP A 72 -1.59 -14.66 -34.60
C TRP A 72 -1.22 -13.74 -33.43
N ILE A 73 -1.75 -14.00 -32.22
CA ILE A 73 -1.45 -13.19 -31.03
C ILE A 73 0.02 -13.30 -30.65
N ARG A 74 0.61 -14.49 -30.73
CA ARG A 74 2.05 -14.69 -30.45
C ARG A 74 2.95 -13.96 -31.45
N ASN A 75 2.46 -13.63 -32.64
CA ASN A 75 3.18 -12.91 -33.70
C ASN A 75 2.84 -11.42 -33.80
N TRP A 76 2.07 -10.85 -32.86
CA TRP A 76 1.77 -9.42 -32.89
C TRP A 76 3.02 -8.55 -32.96
N THR A 77 2.98 -7.51 -33.81
CA THR A 77 4.05 -6.53 -33.98
C THR A 77 4.41 -5.84 -32.65
N LEU A 78 3.45 -5.73 -31.74
CA LEU A 78 3.65 -5.26 -30.36
C LEU A 78 4.81 -5.97 -29.67
N TRP A 79 4.95 -7.29 -29.82
CA TRP A 79 6.01 -8.07 -29.18
C TRP A 79 7.37 -7.84 -29.81
N LYS A 80 7.43 -7.46 -31.09
CA LYS A 80 8.67 -7.06 -31.77
C LYS A 80 9.18 -5.72 -31.24
N TYR A 81 8.28 -4.77 -30.98
CA TYR A 81 8.63 -3.53 -30.30
C TYR A 81 9.10 -3.77 -28.86
N PHE A 82 8.44 -4.67 -28.13
CA PHE A 82 8.83 -5.06 -26.77
C PHE A 82 10.23 -5.69 -26.76
N GLN A 83 10.47 -6.65 -27.67
CA GLN A 83 11.78 -7.28 -27.84
C GLN A 83 12.86 -6.25 -28.19
N SER A 84 12.55 -5.27 -29.04
CA SER A 84 13.48 -4.20 -29.45
C SER A 84 13.76 -3.19 -28.34
N TYR A 85 12.89 -3.05 -27.33
CA TYR A 85 13.11 -2.17 -26.19
C TYR A 85 14.23 -2.67 -25.27
N PHE A 86 14.26 -3.98 -25.01
CA PHE A 86 15.24 -4.67 -24.16
C PHE A 86 16.32 -5.45 -24.93
N PRO A 87 16.55 -5.12 -26.20
CA PRO A 87 17.17 -6.02 -27.19
C PRO A 87 17.16 -7.53 -26.85
N VAL A 88 15.99 -8.14 -26.63
CA VAL A 88 15.91 -9.53 -26.10
C VAL A 88 16.45 -10.52 -27.12
N LYS A 89 17.30 -11.45 -26.67
CA LYS A 89 17.86 -12.55 -27.49
C LYS A 89 17.62 -13.90 -26.83
N LEU A 90 17.35 -14.91 -27.66
CA LEU A 90 17.26 -16.31 -27.27
C LEU A 90 18.42 -17.08 -27.91
N VAL A 91 19.20 -17.78 -27.11
CA VAL A 91 20.36 -18.57 -27.54
C VAL A 91 20.15 -20.01 -27.12
N LYS A 92 20.25 -20.94 -28.06
CA LYS A 92 20.31 -22.38 -27.76
C LYS A 92 21.75 -22.85 -27.71
N THR A 93 22.07 -23.71 -26.75
CA THR A 93 23.36 -24.43 -26.71
C THR A 93 23.27 -25.77 -27.44
N HIS A 94 22.10 -26.40 -27.43
CA HIS A 94 21.84 -27.71 -28.01
C HIS A 94 20.47 -27.74 -28.69
N ASP A 95 20.30 -28.65 -29.65
CA ASP A 95 18.99 -28.94 -30.23
C ASP A 95 18.12 -29.75 -29.26
N LEU A 96 16.83 -29.44 -29.29
CA LEU A 96 15.81 -30.19 -28.56
C LEU A 96 15.10 -31.10 -29.57
N SER A 97 15.21 -32.41 -29.36
CA SER A 97 14.55 -33.41 -30.19
C SER A 97 13.03 -33.38 -29.97
N PRO A 98 12.21 -33.33 -31.03
CA PRO A 98 10.75 -33.39 -30.91
C PRO A 98 10.24 -34.74 -30.40
N LYS A 99 11.12 -35.75 -30.24
CA LYS A 99 10.78 -37.06 -29.66
C LYS A 99 10.58 -37.02 -28.15
N HIS A 100 11.03 -35.97 -27.48
CA HIS A 100 10.95 -35.84 -26.02
C HIS A 100 10.15 -34.62 -25.60
N ASN A 101 9.71 -34.64 -24.34
CA ASN A 101 9.12 -33.49 -23.68
C ASN A 101 10.14 -32.89 -22.70
N TYR A 102 10.03 -31.58 -22.48
CA TYR A 102 11.03 -30.81 -21.75
C TYR A 102 10.40 -29.98 -20.64
N ILE A 103 11.11 -29.87 -19.53
CA ILE A 103 10.86 -28.85 -18.50
C ILE A 103 12.05 -27.89 -18.56
N ILE A 104 11.84 -26.74 -19.21
CA ILE A 104 12.84 -25.67 -19.26
C ILE A 104 12.67 -24.82 -18.01
N VAL A 105 13.73 -24.75 -17.21
CA VAL A 105 13.71 -24.08 -15.92
C VAL A 105 14.48 -22.78 -16.07
N SER A 106 13.75 -21.65 -16.10
CA SER A 106 14.28 -20.33 -16.42
C SER A 106 14.63 -19.52 -15.17
N HIS A 107 15.84 -18.96 -15.15
CA HIS A 107 16.39 -18.14 -14.06
C HIS A 107 17.06 -16.87 -14.61
N PRO A 108 17.22 -15.80 -13.82
CA PRO A 108 16.44 -15.51 -12.61
C PRO A 108 15.02 -15.08 -13.00
N HIS A 109 14.09 -15.08 -12.04
CA HIS A 109 12.75 -14.53 -12.25
C HIS A 109 12.75 -13.03 -12.56
N GLY A 110 13.71 -12.28 -12.00
CA GLY A 110 13.62 -10.81 -11.96
C GLY A 110 12.31 -10.36 -11.30
N ILE A 111 11.88 -9.13 -11.57
CA ILE A 111 10.62 -8.62 -11.00
C ILE A 111 9.40 -9.16 -11.79
N LEU A 112 9.44 -9.14 -13.13
CA LEU A 112 8.31 -9.55 -14.00
C LEU A 112 8.66 -10.63 -15.03
N ALA A 113 9.87 -11.21 -14.99
CA ALA A 113 10.35 -12.23 -15.94
C ALA A 113 10.14 -11.87 -17.42
N HIS A 114 10.53 -10.65 -17.82
CA HIS A 114 10.32 -10.13 -19.17
C HIS A 114 11.00 -10.99 -20.24
N GLY A 115 12.23 -11.45 -19.97
CA GLY A 115 12.96 -12.33 -20.88
C GLY A 115 12.23 -13.65 -21.10
N ALA A 116 11.73 -14.27 -20.03
CA ALA A 116 10.98 -15.53 -20.15
C ALA A 116 9.67 -15.34 -20.93
N PHE A 117 8.93 -14.25 -20.66
CA PHE A 117 7.72 -13.95 -21.42
C PHE A 117 8.02 -13.78 -22.92
N ILE A 118 8.95 -12.89 -23.27
CA ILE A 118 9.23 -12.58 -24.67
C ILE A 118 9.78 -13.79 -25.42
N ASN A 119 10.64 -14.59 -24.78
CA ASN A 119 11.25 -15.75 -25.43
C ASN A 119 10.32 -16.95 -25.59
N PHE A 120 9.41 -17.18 -24.65
CA PHE A 120 8.66 -18.45 -24.60
C PHE A 120 7.16 -18.29 -24.85
N ALA A 121 6.55 -17.15 -24.48
CA ALA A 121 5.13 -16.90 -24.73
C ALA A 121 4.87 -16.26 -26.09
N THR A 122 5.84 -15.57 -26.69
CA THR A 122 5.69 -14.91 -28.00
C THR A 122 6.60 -15.53 -29.06
N GLU A 123 6.43 -15.12 -30.32
CA GLU A 123 7.37 -15.41 -31.42
C GLU A 123 8.31 -14.23 -31.69
N ALA A 124 8.45 -13.28 -30.75
CA ALA A 124 9.23 -12.07 -30.96
C ALA A 124 10.72 -12.36 -31.25
N THR A 125 11.31 -13.33 -30.56
CA THR A 125 12.70 -13.79 -30.78
C THR A 125 12.80 -14.99 -31.74
N GLY A 126 11.68 -15.44 -32.30
CA GLY A 126 11.62 -16.54 -33.26
C GLY A 126 11.89 -17.91 -32.64
N PHE A 127 11.23 -18.22 -31.51
CA PHE A 127 11.38 -19.50 -30.81
C PHE A 127 11.20 -20.69 -31.76
N SER A 128 10.14 -20.69 -32.58
CA SER A 128 9.84 -21.75 -33.54
C SER A 128 10.95 -22.02 -34.57
N ARG A 129 11.76 -20.99 -34.90
CA ARG A 129 12.93 -21.12 -35.76
C ARG A 129 14.14 -21.69 -35.01
N ILE A 130 14.30 -21.31 -33.74
CA ILE A 130 15.43 -21.75 -32.90
C ILE A 130 15.24 -23.22 -32.47
N PHE A 131 14.03 -23.57 -32.05
CA PHE A 131 13.64 -24.93 -31.65
C PHE A 131 12.50 -25.42 -32.54
N PRO A 132 12.81 -25.90 -33.76
CA PRO A 132 11.80 -26.39 -34.68
C PRO A 132 11.04 -27.57 -34.08
N SER A 133 9.72 -27.62 -34.31
CA SER A 133 8.83 -28.68 -33.83
C SER A 133 8.74 -28.82 -32.30
N ILE A 134 9.21 -27.83 -31.55
CA ILE A 134 9.01 -27.75 -30.10
C ILE A 134 7.93 -26.71 -29.78
N THR A 135 6.95 -27.11 -28.97
CA THR A 135 5.85 -26.24 -28.53
C THR A 135 6.13 -25.72 -27.11
N PRO A 136 6.49 -24.43 -26.93
CA PRO A 136 6.72 -23.84 -25.61
C PRO A 136 5.40 -23.52 -24.91
N CYS A 137 5.28 -23.82 -23.61
CA CYS A 137 4.20 -23.36 -22.73
C CYS A 137 4.81 -22.70 -21.50
N LEU A 138 4.78 -21.36 -21.44
CA LEU A 138 5.21 -20.65 -20.25
C LEU A 138 4.19 -20.85 -19.12
N ALA A 139 4.65 -21.22 -17.93
CA ALA A 139 3.80 -21.44 -16.78
C ALA A 139 3.74 -20.19 -15.88
N THR A 140 2.55 -19.80 -15.42
CA THR A 140 2.34 -18.67 -14.50
C THR A 140 1.32 -19.01 -13.40
N LEU A 141 1.07 -18.09 -12.48
CA LEU A 141 0.16 -18.28 -11.34
C LEU A 141 -1.26 -18.68 -11.78
N GLU A 142 -1.79 -19.74 -11.16
CA GLU A 142 -3.11 -20.31 -11.49
C GLU A 142 -4.27 -19.32 -11.31
N GLY A 143 -4.21 -18.44 -10.29
CA GLY A 143 -5.26 -17.44 -10.04
C GLY A 143 -5.51 -16.45 -11.19
N ILE A 144 -4.53 -16.24 -12.09
CA ILE A 144 -4.72 -15.40 -13.28
C ILE A 144 -5.79 -15.99 -14.20
N PHE A 145 -5.91 -17.32 -14.23
CA PHE A 145 -6.86 -18.04 -15.08
C PHE A 145 -8.29 -18.05 -14.52
N TRP A 146 -8.52 -17.50 -13.32
CA TRP A 146 -9.86 -17.37 -12.74
C TRP A 146 -10.55 -16.06 -13.14
N ILE A 147 -9.78 -15.09 -13.65
CA ILE A 147 -10.29 -13.78 -14.05
C ILE A 147 -10.74 -13.87 -15.51
N PRO A 148 -12.03 -13.65 -15.83
CA PRO A 148 -12.52 -13.65 -17.22
C PRO A 148 -11.73 -12.66 -18.08
N ILE A 149 -11.70 -12.85 -19.41
CA ILE A 149 -10.92 -12.04 -20.38
C ILE A 149 -9.39 -12.16 -20.21
N VAL A 150 -8.85 -11.92 -19.00
CA VAL A 150 -7.43 -12.12 -18.67
C VAL A 150 -7.02 -13.55 -18.95
N ARG A 151 -7.84 -14.51 -18.50
CA ARG A 151 -7.66 -15.94 -18.76
C ARG A 151 -7.49 -16.24 -20.25
N ASP A 152 -8.41 -15.75 -21.09
CA ASP A 152 -8.38 -16.00 -22.54
C ASP A 152 -7.22 -15.29 -23.22
N TYR A 153 -6.91 -14.07 -22.79
CA TYR A 153 -5.74 -13.34 -23.28
C TYR A 153 -4.44 -14.10 -23.00
N VAL A 154 -4.25 -14.60 -21.77
CA VAL A 154 -3.06 -15.37 -21.36
C VAL A 154 -2.99 -16.73 -22.08
N MET A 155 -4.10 -17.46 -22.15
CA MET A 155 -4.17 -18.72 -22.89
C MET A 155 -3.90 -18.53 -24.39
N SER A 156 -4.27 -17.39 -24.96
CA SER A 156 -4.02 -17.08 -26.36
C SER A 156 -2.53 -16.95 -26.71
N MET A 157 -1.71 -16.56 -25.74
CA MET A 157 -0.25 -16.58 -25.87
C MET A 157 0.33 -18.00 -25.66
N GLY A 158 -0.50 -18.99 -25.34
CA GLY A 158 -0.08 -20.36 -25.04
C GLY A 158 0.52 -20.52 -23.65
N ILE A 159 0.19 -19.62 -22.72
CA ILE A 159 0.61 -19.69 -21.32
C ILE A 159 -0.33 -20.63 -20.55
N CYS A 160 0.21 -21.42 -19.62
CA CYS A 160 -0.50 -22.37 -18.78
C CYS A 160 -0.36 -22.05 -17.27
N PRO A 161 -1.23 -22.57 -16.40
CA PRO A 161 -1.05 -22.46 -14.96
C PRO A 161 0.12 -23.35 -14.50
N VAL A 162 0.83 -22.89 -13.46
CA VAL A 162 1.90 -23.64 -12.77
C VAL A 162 1.31 -24.65 -11.77
N SER A 163 0.39 -25.50 -12.22
CA SER A 163 -0.22 -26.56 -11.42
C SER A 163 0.31 -27.94 -11.84
N GLU A 164 0.42 -28.89 -10.89
CA GLU A 164 0.91 -30.25 -11.21
C GLU A 164 0.03 -30.91 -12.28
N LEU A 165 -1.28 -30.69 -12.23
CA LEU A 165 -2.26 -31.22 -13.18
C LEU A 165 -2.01 -30.72 -14.61
N ALA A 166 -1.88 -29.40 -14.79
CA ALA A 166 -1.69 -28.80 -16.11
C ALA A 166 -0.33 -29.14 -16.72
N LEU A 167 0.73 -29.05 -15.92
CA LEU A 167 2.08 -29.37 -16.40
C LEU A 167 2.19 -30.87 -16.75
N LYS A 168 1.63 -31.75 -15.93
CA LYS A 168 1.58 -33.19 -16.23
C LYS A 168 0.79 -33.47 -17.51
N TYR A 169 -0.37 -32.83 -17.69
CA TYR A 169 -1.16 -32.96 -18.92
C TYR A 169 -0.34 -32.61 -20.17
N LYS A 170 0.35 -31.47 -20.18
CA LYS A 170 1.21 -31.04 -21.29
C LYS A 170 2.37 -32.00 -21.56
N LEU A 171 2.91 -32.63 -20.51
CA LEU A 171 4.06 -33.52 -20.62
C LEU A 171 3.69 -34.99 -20.92
N THR A 172 2.43 -35.41 -20.74
CA THR A 172 2.03 -36.81 -20.95
C THR A 172 0.90 -37.01 -21.95
N GLN A 173 -0.07 -36.10 -22.04
CA GLN A 173 -1.28 -36.28 -22.85
C GLN A 173 -1.20 -35.61 -24.23
N LYS A 174 -0.25 -34.69 -24.44
CA LYS A 174 -0.09 -33.91 -25.68
C LYS A 174 0.90 -34.49 -26.70
N GLY A 175 1.29 -35.76 -26.53
CA GLY A 175 2.37 -36.36 -27.31
C GLY A 175 3.74 -35.79 -26.96
N SER A 176 4.70 -35.95 -27.87
CA SER A 176 6.08 -35.49 -27.74
C SER A 176 6.30 -34.09 -28.36
N GLY A 177 7.44 -33.45 -28.07
CA GLY A 177 7.78 -32.12 -28.59
C GLY A 177 7.19 -30.96 -27.79
N ASN A 178 6.75 -31.19 -26.56
CA ASN A 178 6.23 -30.15 -25.66
C ASN A 178 7.31 -29.68 -24.68
N ALA A 179 7.49 -28.37 -24.54
CA ALA A 179 8.38 -27.77 -23.55
C ALA A 179 7.57 -26.90 -22.58
N VAL A 180 7.50 -27.27 -21.31
CA VAL A 180 6.92 -26.40 -20.28
C VAL A 180 8.02 -25.54 -19.67
N ILE A 181 7.79 -24.24 -19.54
CA ILE A 181 8.76 -23.30 -19.01
C ILE A 181 8.32 -22.87 -17.62
N ILE A 182 9.18 -23.11 -16.62
CA ILE A 182 8.90 -22.76 -15.23
C ILE A 182 9.94 -21.76 -14.74
N VAL A 183 9.48 -20.63 -14.22
CA VAL A 183 10.33 -19.61 -13.59
C VAL A 183 10.35 -19.88 -12.08
N VAL A 184 11.30 -20.70 -11.62
CA VAL A 184 11.18 -21.42 -10.34
C VAL A 184 11.34 -20.55 -9.10
N GLY A 185 12.19 -19.51 -9.13
CA GLY A 185 12.38 -18.65 -7.95
C GLY A 185 11.16 -17.79 -7.61
N GLY A 186 10.25 -17.59 -8.57
CA GLY A 186 8.95 -16.98 -8.37
C GLY A 186 9.01 -15.62 -7.67
N ALA A 187 7.97 -15.33 -6.88
CA ALA A 187 7.87 -14.10 -6.11
C ALA A 187 8.91 -13.97 -4.98
N SER A 188 9.62 -15.05 -4.61
CA SER A 188 10.68 -14.99 -3.58
C SER A 188 12.00 -14.51 -4.17
N GLU A 189 12.32 -14.92 -5.40
CA GLU A 189 13.48 -14.45 -6.14
C GLU A 189 13.31 -13.01 -6.63
N ALA A 190 12.07 -12.59 -6.93
CA ALA A 190 11.77 -11.18 -7.23
C ALA A 190 12.20 -10.22 -6.10
N LEU A 191 12.22 -10.67 -4.83
CA LEU A 191 12.69 -9.90 -3.66
C LEU A 191 14.22 -9.82 -3.52
N LEU A 192 14.95 -10.50 -4.40
CA LEU A 192 16.41 -10.50 -4.46
C LEU A 192 16.93 -9.84 -5.75
N CYS A 193 16.02 -9.33 -6.59
CA CYS A 193 16.35 -8.73 -7.88
C CYS A 193 17.14 -7.43 -7.66
N ARG A 194 18.44 -7.46 -7.94
CA ARG A 194 19.31 -6.28 -7.92
C ARG A 194 20.19 -6.26 -9.16
N PRO A 195 20.51 -5.07 -9.72
CA PRO A 195 21.46 -4.99 -10.83
C PRO A 195 22.78 -5.68 -10.49
N GLY A 196 23.30 -6.46 -11.43
CA GLY A 196 24.53 -7.24 -11.27
C GLY A 196 24.43 -8.44 -10.32
N ALA A 197 23.27 -8.75 -9.73
CA ALA A 197 23.12 -9.91 -8.87
C ALA A 197 23.02 -11.21 -9.68
N SER A 198 23.84 -12.20 -9.31
CA SER A 198 23.83 -13.58 -9.81
C SER A 198 23.24 -14.56 -8.77
N THR A 199 22.25 -14.10 -7.98
CA THR A 199 21.63 -14.94 -6.94
C THR A 199 20.33 -15.57 -7.45
N VAL A 200 20.20 -16.89 -7.27
CA VAL A 200 19.01 -17.67 -7.64
C VAL A 200 18.44 -18.39 -6.42
N TYR A 201 17.11 -18.38 -6.28
CA TYR A 201 16.43 -18.99 -5.14
C TYR A 201 15.83 -20.36 -5.50
N LEU A 202 16.41 -21.44 -4.97
CA LEU A 202 15.99 -22.83 -5.26
C LEU A 202 15.69 -23.69 -4.02
N LYS A 203 15.99 -23.19 -2.81
CA LYS A 203 15.92 -23.87 -1.50
C LYS A 203 14.86 -24.96 -1.32
N ASN A 204 13.58 -24.66 -1.60
CA ASN A 204 12.48 -25.60 -1.37
C ASN A 204 11.76 -26.03 -2.66
N HIS A 205 12.27 -25.64 -3.83
CA HIS A 205 11.55 -25.79 -5.09
C HIS A 205 11.99 -27.04 -5.87
N LYS A 206 11.95 -28.23 -5.25
CA LYS A 206 12.29 -29.50 -5.93
C LYS A 206 11.13 -30.10 -6.75
N GLY A 207 9.99 -29.42 -6.78
CA GLY A 207 8.77 -29.91 -7.45
C GLY A 207 8.94 -30.13 -8.95
N PHE A 208 9.72 -29.29 -9.63
CA PHE A 208 9.97 -29.45 -11.07
C PHE A 208 10.79 -30.72 -11.38
N VAL A 209 11.76 -31.08 -10.53
CA VAL A 209 12.53 -32.33 -10.64
C VAL A 209 11.62 -33.53 -10.39
N LYS A 210 10.79 -33.46 -9.34
CA LYS A 210 9.79 -34.50 -9.05
C LYS A 210 8.85 -34.71 -10.24
N LEU A 211 8.38 -33.62 -10.86
CA LEU A 211 7.53 -33.69 -12.05
C LEU A 211 8.25 -34.28 -13.27
N ALA A 212 9.52 -33.90 -13.48
CA ALA A 212 10.36 -34.46 -14.54
C ALA A 212 10.49 -35.98 -14.40
N LEU A 213 10.83 -36.46 -13.20
CA LEU A 213 10.92 -37.89 -12.89
C LEU A 213 9.59 -38.61 -13.08
N LYS A 214 8.46 -38.02 -12.66
CA LYS A 214 7.14 -38.63 -12.86
C LYS A 214 6.75 -38.78 -14.33
N THR A 215 7.14 -37.82 -15.17
CA THR A 215 6.70 -37.74 -16.57
C THR A 215 7.72 -38.33 -17.54
N GLY A 216 8.99 -38.41 -17.15
CA GLY A 216 10.13 -38.72 -18.03
C GLY A 216 10.57 -37.53 -18.89
N ALA A 217 10.10 -36.32 -18.59
CA ALA A 217 10.47 -35.11 -19.32
C ALA A 217 11.89 -34.66 -18.97
N TYR A 218 12.67 -34.24 -19.96
CA TYR A 218 14.07 -33.85 -19.77
C TYR A 218 14.14 -32.48 -19.09
N LEU A 219 15.05 -32.32 -18.13
CA LEU A 219 15.27 -31.06 -17.44
C LEU A 219 16.23 -30.19 -18.24
N VAL A 220 15.89 -28.93 -18.50
CA VAL A 220 16.76 -28.02 -19.26
C VAL A 220 17.02 -26.75 -18.43
N PRO A 221 18.27 -26.48 -18.00
CA PRO A 221 18.59 -25.22 -17.35
C PRO A 221 18.53 -24.07 -18.35
N SER A 222 17.95 -22.93 -17.96
CA SER A 222 17.92 -21.71 -18.76
C SER A 222 18.28 -20.52 -17.89
N TYR A 223 19.15 -19.64 -18.39
CA TYR A 223 19.59 -18.44 -17.67
C TYR A 223 19.47 -17.17 -18.53
N SER A 224 18.82 -16.14 -18.00
CA SER A 224 18.54 -14.84 -18.61
C SER A 224 19.51 -13.78 -18.07
N PHE A 225 20.61 -13.56 -18.79
CA PHE A 225 21.56 -12.49 -18.48
C PHE A 225 20.92 -11.13 -18.74
N GLY A 226 21.07 -10.20 -17.79
CA GLY A 226 20.51 -8.85 -17.86
C GLY A 226 19.11 -8.68 -17.27
N GLU A 227 18.39 -9.78 -16.95
CA GLU A 227 17.03 -9.73 -16.39
C GLU A 227 16.96 -8.93 -15.08
N ASN A 228 17.94 -9.09 -14.19
CA ASN A 228 17.99 -8.36 -12.92
C ASN A 228 18.40 -6.88 -13.05
N ASN A 229 18.83 -6.44 -14.24
CA ASN A 229 19.31 -5.06 -14.47
C ASN A 229 18.18 -4.12 -14.91
N ILE A 230 17.02 -4.65 -15.31
CA ILE A 230 15.94 -3.84 -15.90
C ILE A 230 15.13 -3.03 -14.88
N PHE A 231 15.33 -3.28 -13.60
CA PHE A 231 14.72 -2.53 -12.50
C PHE A 231 15.68 -2.48 -11.32
N ASN A 232 15.57 -1.39 -10.55
CA ASN A 232 16.19 -1.27 -9.25
C ASN A 232 15.16 -1.63 -8.18
N GLN A 233 15.50 -2.58 -7.33
CA GLN A 233 14.70 -2.88 -6.16
C GLN A 233 15.16 -2.03 -4.98
N GLU A 234 14.21 -1.28 -4.42
CA GLU A 234 14.42 -0.54 -3.18
C GLU A 234 14.22 -1.50 -2.02
N THR A 235 15.31 -1.96 -1.41
CA THR A 235 15.25 -2.64 -0.12
C THR A 235 15.58 -1.65 0.98
N PHE A 236 14.58 -1.27 1.75
CA PHE A 236 14.79 -0.44 2.93
C PHE A 236 15.69 -1.16 3.94
N PRO A 237 16.60 -0.45 4.64
CA PRO A 237 17.50 -1.05 5.63
C PRO A 237 16.74 -1.85 6.69
N GLU A 238 17.32 -2.97 7.14
CA GLU A 238 16.77 -3.76 8.24
C GLU A 238 16.71 -2.89 9.52
N GLY A 239 15.59 -2.98 10.25
CA GLY A 239 15.29 -2.10 11.39
C GLY A 239 14.43 -0.87 11.05
N THR A 240 14.25 -0.53 9.77
CA THR A 240 13.36 0.59 9.37
C THR A 240 11.89 0.18 9.36
N TRP A 241 10.98 1.13 9.64
CA TRP A 241 9.54 0.84 9.56
C TRP A 241 9.05 0.64 8.13
N LEU A 242 9.66 1.29 7.13
CA LEU A 242 9.35 0.97 5.73
C LEU A 242 9.68 -0.49 5.42
N ARG A 243 10.77 -1.04 5.96
CA ARG A 243 11.08 -2.47 5.87
C ARG A 243 10.08 -3.33 6.66
N PHE A 244 9.65 -2.89 7.85
CA PHE A 244 8.62 -3.59 8.64
C PHE A 244 7.26 -3.59 7.93
N PHE A 245 6.78 -2.45 7.43
CA PHE A 245 5.55 -2.31 6.68
C PHE A 245 5.63 -3.08 5.37
N GLN A 246 6.72 -2.94 4.61
CA GLN A 246 6.99 -3.75 3.43
C GLN A 246 6.92 -5.24 3.75
N LYS A 247 7.58 -5.72 4.82
CA LYS A 247 7.52 -7.13 5.25
C LYS A 247 6.12 -7.57 5.69
N ASN A 248 5.38 -6.75 6.42
CA ASN A 248 4.03 -7.07 6.87
C ASN A 248 3.03 -7.05 5.71
N PHE A 249 3.09 -6.05 4.83
CA PHE A 249 2.28 -5.96 3.62
C PHE A 249 2.60 -7.12 2.66
N GLN A 250 3.89 -7.46 2.48
CA GLN A 250 4.30 -8.67 1.75
C GLN A 250 3.77 -9.94 2.42
N LYS A 251 3.82 -10.05 3.75
CA LYS A 251 3.33 -11.21 4.48
C LYS A 251 1.80 -11.35 4.38
N ILE A 252 1.06 -10.24 4.46
CA ILE A 252 -0.39 -10.18 4.31
C ILE A 252 -0.77 -10.48 2.85
N GLY A 253 -0.13 -9.83 1.88
CA GLY A 253 -0.31 -10.09 0.44
C GLY A 253 0.00 -11.53 0.07
N LYS A 254 1.07 -12.11 0.61
CA LYS A 254 1.42 -13.52 0.45
C LYS A 254 0.37 -14.45 1.06
N LYS A 255 -0.18 -14.10 2.23
CA LYS A 255 -1.18 -14.91 2.94
C LYS A 255 -2.56 -14.86 2.29
N ILE A 256 -2.97 -13.70 1.78
CA ILE A 256 -4.32 -13.47 1.24
C ILE A 256 -4.36 -13.72 -0.28
N LEU A 257 -3.39 -13.20 -1.02
CA LEU A 257 -3.37 -13.18 -2.49
C LEU A 257 -2.31 -14.11 -3.10
N GLY A 258 -1.42 -14.69 -2.29
CA GLY A 258 -0.28 -15.48 -2.80
C GLY A 258 0.80 -14.66 -3.49
N LEU A 259 0.76 -13.32 -3.40
CA LEU A 259 1.66 -12.39 -4.10
C LEU A 259 2.64 -11.71 -3.14
N ASN A 260 3.93 -11.67 -3.49
CA ASN A 260 4.90 -10.81 -2.79
C ASN A 260 5.03 -9.48 -3.53
N PHE A 261 4.52 -8.41 -2.93
CA PHE A 261 4.69 -7.06 -3.47
C PHE A 261 6.11 -6.55 -3.21
N CYS A 262 6.86 -6.27 -4.27
CA CYS A 262 8.18 -5.63 -4.15
C CYS A 262 8.10 -4.14 -4.50
N THR A 263 8.94 -3.34 -3.84
CA THR A 263 9.15 -1.93 -4.17
C THR A 263 10.27 -1.86 -5.19
N PHE A 264 9.97 -1.35 -6.38
CA PHE A 264 10.93 -1.24 -7.45
C PHE A 264 10.72 0.04 -8.23
N HIS A 265 11.78 0.49 -8.90
CA HIS A 265 11.72 1.57 -9.85
C HIS A 265 12.54 1.22 -11.10
N GLY A 266 12.16 1.83 -12.21
CA GLY A 266 12.95 1.88 -13.43
C GLY A 266 13.19 3.34 -13.80
N ARG A 267 13.06 3.63 -15.10
CA ARG A 267 13.03 4.98 -15.67
C ARG A 267 11.60 5.51 -15.86
N GLY A 268 11.47 6.79 -16.12
CA GLY A 268 10.26 7.42 -16.63
C GLY A 268 10.28 7.51 -18.16
N LEU A 269 9.38 8.33 -18.72
CA LEU A 269 9.24 8.46 -20.18
C LEU A 269 10.46 9.10 -20.85
N THR A 270 11.22 9.95 -20.13
CA THR A 270 12.51 10.48 -20.60
C THR A 270 13.67 9.60 -20.09
N ARG A 271 14.77 9.51 -20.86
CA ARG A 271 15.89 8.58 -20.59
C ARG A 271 16.53 8.71 -19.20
N THR A 272 16.45 9.88 -18.57
CA THR A 272 17.06 10.16 -17.25
C THR A 272 16.03 10.30 -16.12
N SER A 273 14.73 10.18 -16.42
CA SER A 273 13.69 10.32 -15.39
C SER A 273 13.53 9.04 -14.57
N TRP A 274 13.13 9.18 -13.31
CA TRP A 274 12.69 8.09 -12.46
C TRP A 274 11.23 7.70 -12.78
N GLY A 275 10.87 6.43 -12.70
CA GLY A 275 9.50 5.98 -12.96
C GLY A 275 9.32 4.46 -12.87
N PHE A 276 8.19 3.96 -13.39
CA PHE A 276 7.86 2.53 -13.37
C PHE A 276 8.17 1.82 -14.70
N LEU A 277 8.68 2.53 -15.71
CA LEU A 277 9.07 1.93 -16.97
C LEU A 277 10.45 1.27 -16.76
N PRO A 278 10.65 -0.01 -17.11
CA PRO A 278 11.92 -0.68 -16.91
C PRO A 278 13.07 -0.04 -17.70
N PHE A 279 14.30 -0.15 -17.21
CA PHE A 279 15.49 0.29 -17.93
C PHE A 279 15.68 -0.53 -19.21
N ASN A 280 16.15 0.12 -20.28
CA ASN A 280 16.34 -0.48 -21.60
C ASN A 280 17.67 -1.25 -21.69
N HIS A 281 17.89 -2.19 -20.78
CA HIS A 281 19.07 -3.05 -20.79
C HIS A 281 18.84 -4.32 -21.61
N PRO A 282 19.88 -4.84 -22.29
CA PRO A 282 19.79 -6.06 -23.07
C PRO A 282 19.49 -7.27 -22.19
N ILE A 283 18.54 -8.12 -22.61
CA ILE A 283 18.28 -9.42 -21.97
C ILE A 283 18.67 -10.54 -22.93
N THR A 284 19.57 -11.44 -22.52
CA THR A 284 19.91 -12.63 -23.31
C THR A 284 19.63 -13.89 -22.52
N THR A 285 18.67 -14.69 -22.99
CA THR A 285 18.34 -15.99 -22.40
C THR A 285 19.10 -17.09 -23.13
N VAL A 286 19.90 -17.84 -22.38
CA VAL A 286 20.64 -19.01 -22.86
C VAL A 286 19.94 -20.27 -22.35
N VAL A 287 19.52 -21.13 -23.27
CA VAL A 287 18.93 -22.45 -22.99
C VAL A 287 20.02 -23.51 -23.08
N GLY A 288 20.25 -24.18 -21.96
CA GLY A 288 21.31 -25.16 -21.76
C GLY A 288 21.04 -26.54 -22.38
N GLU A 289 21.93 -27.47 -22.06
CA GLU A 289 21.86 -28.86 -22.47
C GLU A 289 20.69 -29.58 -21.80
N PRO A 290 19.90 -30.39 -22.53
CA PRO A 290 18.81 -31.15 -21.92
C PRO A 290 19.36 -32.34 -21.13
N LEU A 291 18.92 -32.46 -19.88
CA LEU A 291 19.32 -33.51 -18.94
C LEU A 291 18.26 -34.64 -18.94
N PRO A 292 18.59 -35.83 -19.45
CA PRO A 292 17.71 -36.98 -19.39
C PRO A 292 17.45 -37.39 -17.94
N VAL A 293 16.20 -37.72 -17.63
CA VAL A 293 15.82 -38.30 -16.33
C VAL A 293 14.94 -39.54 -16.56
N PRO A 294 15.05 -40.56 -15.71
CA PRO A 294 14.23 -41.75 -15.81
C PRO A 294 12.77 -41.44 -15.43
N LYS A 295 11.83 -42.15 -16.05
CA LYS A 295 10.42 -42.09 -15.67
C LYS A 295 10.18 -43.00 -14.46
N ILE A 296 9.84 -42.42 -13.32
CA ILE A 296 9.58 -43.08 -12.05
C ILE A 296 8.21 -42.62 -11.52
N CYS A 297 7.27 -43.55 -11.32
CA CYS A 297 5.90 -43.21 -10.92
C CYS A 297 5.83 -42.49 -9.57
N ASP A 298 6.59 -42.94 -8.57
CA ASP A 298 6.71 -42.30 -7.27
C ASP A 298 8.19 -42.19 -6.86
N PRO A 299 8.87 -41.09 -7.25
CA PRO A 299 10.29 -40.92 -6.93
C PRO A 299 10.45 -40.55 -5.45
N ASP A 300 11.32 -41.29 -4.76
CA ASP A 300 11.68 -41.02 -3.38
C ASP A 300 12.49 -39.70 -3.22
N LYS A 301 12.65 -39.24 -1.98
CA LYS A 301 13.29 -37.96 -1.69
C LYS A 301 14.78 -37.93 -2.05
N GLU A 302 15.48 -39.06 -1.96
CA GLU A 302 16.91 -39.16 -2.26
C GLU A 302 17.13 -39.11 -3.77
N THR A 303 16.32 -39.83 -4.54
CA THR A 303 16.34 -39.77 -6.01
C THR A 303 16.05 -38.35 -6.50
N VAL A 304 15.04 -37.67 -5.95
CA VAL A 304 14.76 -36.26 -6.30
C VAL A 304 15.94 -35.35 -5.93
N ALA A 305 16.58 -35.55 -4.78
CA ALA A 305 17.75 -34.77 -4.38
C ALA A 305 18.94 -34.99 -5.32
N LYS A 306 19.22 -36.24 -5.73
CA LYS A 306 20.28 -36.58 -6.68
C LYS A 306 20.13 -35.82 -8.00
N TYR A 307 18.95 -35.89 -8.64
CA TYR A 307 18.72 -35.20 -9.91
C TYR A 307 18.67 -33.68 -9.76
N PHE A 308 18.28 -33.18 -8.58
CA PHE A 308 18.34 -31.75 -8.28
C PHE A 308 19.78 -31.23 -8.20
N GLU A 309 20.72 -31.98 -7.61
CA GLU A 309 22.15 -31.61 -7.59
C GLU A 309 22.79 -31.67 -8.99
N ILE A 310 22.39 -32.65 -9.82
CA ILE A 310 22.80 -32.72 -11.23
C ILE A 310 22.32 -31.47 -11.97
N TYR A 311 21.05 -31.09 -11.79
CA TYR A 311 20.49 -29.88 -12.38
C TYR A 311 21.22 -28.60 -11.92
N ILE A 312 21.52 -28.48 -10.62
CA ILE A 312 22.29 -27.34 -10.07
C ILE A 312 23.68 -27.24 -10.71
N SER A 313 24.36 -28.37 -10.85
CA SER A 313 25.68 -28.44 -11.46
C SER A 313 25.64 -28.00 -12.94
N ALA A 314 24.62 -28.44 -13.68
CA ALA A 314 24.41 -28.03 -15.07
C ALA A 314 24.08 -26.53 -15.19
N LEU A 315 23.28 -25.97 -14.27
CA LEU A 315 22.95 -24.54 -14.24
C LEU A 315 24.20 -23.68 -13.95
N ARG A 316 25.05 -24.09 -13.00
CA ARG A 316 26.32 -23.41 -12.72
C ARG A 316 27.24 -23.43 -13.93
N LYS A 317 27.43 -24.61 -14.53
CA LYS A 317 28.20 -24.77 -15.77
C LYS A 317 27.70 -23.84 -16.89
N LEU A 318 26.38 -23.80 -17.10
CA LEU A 318 25.77 -22.94 -18.11
C LEU A 318 26.06 -21.45 -17.85
N PHE A 319 25.94 -21.02 -16.59
CA PHE A 319 26.27 -19.66 -16.17
C PHE A 319 27.75 -19.34 -16.40
N ASP A 320 28.66 -20.17 -15.88
CA ASP A 320 30.10 -19.94 -15.96
C ASP A 320 30.62 -19.85 -17.40
N GLN A 321 30.08 -20.67 -18.31
CA GLN A 321 30.44 -20.64 -19.73
C GLN A 321 30.04 -19.33 -20.44
N HIS A 322 29.06 -18.58 -19.93
CA HIS A 322 28.48 -17.43 -20.62
C HIS A 322 28.61 -16.11 -19.85
N LYS A 323 29.00 -16.14 -18.56
CA LYS A 323 28.98 -14.97 -17.67
C LYS A 323 29.84 -13.81 -18.18
N THR A 324 31.06 -14.08 -18.64
CA THR A 324 31.99 -13.07 -19.16
C THR A 324 31.49 -12.41 -20.44
N LYS A 325 30.90 -13.21 -21.34
CA LYS A 325 30.30 -12.73 -22.59
C LYS A 325 29.17 -11.73 -22.36
N TYR A 326 28.46 -11.82 -21.24
CA TYR A 326 27.30 -10.98 -20.92
C TYR A 326 27.52 -10.05 -19.73
N GLY A 327 28.77 -9.68 -19.46
CA GLY A 327 29.10 -8.54 -18.59
C GLY A 327 29.33 -8.85 -17.11
N PHE A 328 29.44 -10.13 -16.73
CA PHE A 328 29.87 -10.54 -15.39
C PHE A 328 31.40 -10.76 -15.35
N SER A 329 32.02 -10.56 -14.19
CA SER A 329 33.44 -10.86 -14.02
C SER A 329 33.71 -12.37 -14.06
N GLU A 330 34.94 -12.74 -14.40
CA GLU A 330 35.38 -14.14 -14.39
C GLU A 330 35.30 -14.76 -12.98
N THR A 331 35.51 -13.94 -11.96
CA THR A 331 35.43 -14.32 -10.54
C THR A 331 34.00 -14.38 -9.99
N GLN A 332 33.00 -13.86 -10.71
CA GLN A 332 31.62 -13.87 -10.23
C GLN A 332 31.07 -15.31 -10.27
N GLU A 333 30.52 -15.79 -9.15
CA GLU A 333 29.87 -17.09 -9.07
C GLU A 333 28.35 -16.99 -9.06
N LEU A 334 27.67 -18.05 -9.53
CA LEU A 334 26.22 -18.19 -9.40
C LEU A 334 25.88 -18.63 -7.96
N THR A 335 25.33 -17.70 -7.18
CA THR A 335 24.92 -17.98 -5.80
C THR A 335 23.56 -18.65 -5.80
N ILE A 336 23.49 -19.91 -5.34
CA ILE A 336 22.23 -20.66 -5.24
C ILE A 336 21.84 -20.73 -3.77
N MET A 337 20.74 -20.06 -3.40
CA MET A 337 20.26 -20.10 -2.02
C MET A 337 19.55 -21.42 -1.74
N LEU A 338 20.19 -22.27 -0.91
CA LEU A 338 19.71 -23.59 -0.49
C LEU A 338 19.27 -23.65 0.99
N THR A 339 19.71 -22.72 1.84
CA THR A 339 19.28 -22.57 3.25
C THR A 339 19.12 -21.08 3.60
N GLY A 340 18.53 -20.76 4.76
CA GLY A 340 18.14 -19.38 5.14
C GLY A 340 19.30 -18.48 5.56
N THR A 341 20.53 -18.92 5.29
CA THR A 341 21.77 -18.31 5.73
C THR A 341 22.72 -18.32 4.53
N LEU A 342 23.46 -17.23 4.30
CA LEU A 342 24.52 -17.15 3.31
C LEU A 342 25.54 -18.27 3.57
N LEU A 343 25.50 -19.32 2.76
CA LEU A 343 26.52 -20.35 2.73
C LEU A 343 27.58 -19.92 1.71
N THR A 344 28.49 -19.05 2.14
CA THR A 344 29.84 -19.00 1.56
C THR A 344 30.59 -20.21 2.07
N HIS A 345 30.36 -21.39 1.46
CA HIS A 345 31.33 -22.47 1.57
C HIS A 345 32.38 -22.29 0.49
N CYS A 346 33.45 -21.59 0.86
CA CYS A 346 34.69 -21.55 0.11
C CYS A 346 35.29 -22.96 0.11
N LEU A 347 35.16 -23.69 -1.00
CA LEU A 347 35.90 -24.93 -1.24
C LEU A 347 37.31 -24.57 -1.72
N THR A 348 38.18 -24.17 -0.81
CA THR A 348 39.63 -24.18 -1.03
C THR A 348 40.34 -24.61 0.25
N ASN A 349 40.71 -25.89 0.31
CA ASN A 349 41.95 -26.43 0.90
C ASN A 349 41.77 -27.88 1.40
N THR A 350 41.81 -28.84 0.48
CA THR A 350 42.19 -30.23 0.76
C THR A 350 43.46 -30.58 -0.01
N LYS A 351 44.57 -29.86 0.29
CA LYS A 351 45.94 -30.27 -0.08
C LYS A 351 46.99 -29.93 0.98
N LYS A 352 46.61 -29.67 2.23
CA LYS A 352 47.55 -29.24 3.28
C LYS A 352 47.33 -29.89 4.66
N ALA A 353 46.81 -31.11 4.70
CA ALA A 353 46.60 -31.89 5.93
C ALA A 353 47.18 -33.31 5.86
N GLU A 354 48.28 -33.51 5.13
CA GLU A 354 49.05 -34.78 5.10
C GLU A 354 50.54 -34.61 5.43
N LYS A 355 50.96 -33.44 5.91
CA LYS A 355 52.33 -33.21 6.40
C LYS A 355 52.28 -32.32 7.63
N LEU A 356 52.09 -32.93 8.79
CA LEU A 356 52.46 -32.46 10.14
C LEU A 356 51.53 -33.14 11.15
N ASN A 357 51.88 -34.37 11.52
CA ASN A 357 51.84 -34.89 12.89
C ASN A 357 52.14 -36.40 12.87
N SER A 358 53.32 -36.75 12.35
CA SER A 358 54.10 -37.81 12.98
C SER A 358 54.90 -37.14 14.12
N SER A 359 55.12 -37.87 15.21
CA SER A 359 55.87 -37.50 16.42
C SER A 359 55.10 -36.69 17.48
N ARG A 360 54.45 -37.39 18.42
CA ARG A 360 54.94 -37.58 19.79
C ARG A 360 53.91 -38.37 20.63
N ASN A 361 54.27 -39.62 20.92
CA ASN A 361 53.76 -40.39 22.04
C ASN A 361 54.31 -39.83 23.36
N ILE A 362 53.54 -39.93 24.46
CA ILE A 362 53.81 -40.71 25.68
C ILE A 362 52.90 -40.23 26.85
N ASN A 363 52.10 -41.18 27.37
CA ASN A 363 51.47 -41.36 28.70
C ASN A 363 50.47 -40.31 29.27
N GLY A 364 49.33 -40.65 29.88
CA GLY A 364 48.74 -41.95 30.24
C GLY A 364 47.39 -41.83 30.96
N GLN A 365 46.71 -42.98 31.08
CA GLN A 365 45.71 -43.44 32.07
C GLN A 365 44.24 -42.93 32.11
N HIS A 366 43.37 -43.84 31.62
CA HIS A 366 42.14 -44.41 32.22
C HIS A 366 41.12 -43.55 32.99
N ARG A 367 39.86 -43.51 32.52
CA ARG A 367 38.75 -44.42 32.95
C ARG A 367 37.47 -44.17 32.14
N VAL A 368 36.72 -45.26 31.93
CA VAL A 368 35.47 -45.40 31.15
C VAL A 368 34.30 -45.70 32.11
N ASN A 369 33.08 -45.26 31.76
CA ASN A 369 31.76 -45.96 31.88
C ASN A 369 30.61 -44.91 31.87
N HIS A 370 29.67 -44.90 30.90
CA HIS A 370 28.35 -45.59 30.87
C HIS A 370 27.49 -45.34 32.14
N CYS A 371 26.16 -45.09 32.16
CA CYS A 371 25.05 -45.38 31.24
C CYS A 371 23.72 -44.68 31.69
N THR A 372 22.83 -44.35 30.74
CA THR A 372 21.34 -44.51 30.64
C THR A 372 20.29 -44.27 31.77
N LYS A 373 19.27 -43.44 31.39
CA LYS A 373 17.76 -43.60 31.36
C LYS A 373 16.84 -43.76 32.60
N ASP A 374 15.60 -43.28 32.38
CA ASP A 374 14.26 -43.51 33.03
C ASP A 374 13.94 -42.66 34.30
N MET A 375 12.71 -42.25 34.68
CA MET A 375 11.31 -42.62 34.35
C MET A 375 10.29 -41.54 34.87
N MET A 376 8.99 -41.78 34.63
CA MET A 376 7.78 -40.95 34.84
C MET A 376 7.12 -40.94 36.25
N ASN A 377 6.29 -39.91 36.46
CA ASN A 377 5.00 -39.80 37.21
C ASN A 377 4.91 -39.86 38.74
N ASP A 378 4.08 -38.95 39.29
CA ASP A 378 3.36 -39.12 40.57
C ASP A 378 1.94 -38.51 40.53
N ILE A 379 1.02 -39.20 41.20
CA ILE A 379 -0.42 -38.95 41.42
C ILE A 379 -0.65 -38.90 42.94
N VAL A 380 -1.51 -38.00 43.45
CA VAL A 380 -2.22 -38.20 44.75
C VAL A 380 -3.63 -37.58 44.69
N THR A 381 -4.60 -38.24 45.33
CA THR A 381 -6.05 -37.97 45.33
C THR A 381 -6.70 -37.85 46.73
N TYR A 382 -7.92 -37.24 46.75
CA TYR A 382 -9.12 -37.40 47.64
C TYR A 382 -9.20 -36.74 49.05
N PRO A 383 -10.41 -36.56 49.70
CA PRO A 383 -11.84 -36.65 49.25
C PRO A 383 -12.86 -35.62 49.87
N VAL A 384 -14.17 -35.79 49.53
CA VAL A 384 -15.41 -35.79 50.37
C VAL A 384 -16.61 -34.91 49.90
N VAL A 385 -17.80 -35.52 50.04
CA VAL A 385 -19.17 -35.30 49.50
C VAL A 385 -20.07 -34.53 50.50
N THR A 386 -21.04 -33.68 50.12
CA THR A 386 -22.51 -33.95 50.11
C THR A 386 -23.34 -32.66 49.91
N GLY A 387 -24.55 -32.77 49.33
CA GLY A 387 -25.69 -31.87 49.60
C GLY A 387 -26.45 -31.28 48.39
N ASN A 388 -27.56 -31.92 47.99
CA ASN A 388 -28.54 -31.43 47.00
C ASN A 388 -29.58 -30.49 47.65
N VAL A 389 -29.92 -29.35 47.03
CA VAL A 389 -31.28 -28.75 47.07
C VAL A 389 -31.58 -28.03 45.74
N SER A 390 -32.76 -28.33 45.18
CA SER A 390 -33.35 -27.83 43.94
C SER A 390 -33.79 -26.36 44.00
N LYS A 391 -33.58 -25.61 42.90
CA LYS A 391 -34.44 -24.50 42.39
C LYS A 391 -33.96 -24.07 40.99
N LYS A 392 -34.74 -24.32 39.93
CA LYS A 392 -34.71 -23.56 38.66
C LYS A 392 -35.38 -22.19 38.92
N PRO A 393 -34.99 -21.05 38.28
CA PRO A 393 -35.05 -20.90 36.81
C PRO A 393 -34.01 -19.95 36.15
N LEU A 394 -34.16 -19.78 34.82
CA LEU A 394 -33.62 -18.76 33.90
C LEU A 394 -32.20 -18.98 33.31
N GLU A 395 -32.12 -19.92 32.36
CA GLU A 395 -30.94 -20.19 31.51
C GLU A 395 -30.59 -19.05 30.52
N GLY A 396 -31.46 -18.06 30.31
CA GLY A 396 -31.24 -16.96 29.35
C GLY A 396 -30.33 -15.82 29.84
N GLU A 397 -30.28 -15.56 31.16
CA GLU A 397 -29.49 -14.45 31.72
C GLU A 397 -28.07 -14.86 32.10
N ARG A 398 -27.86 -16.12 32.53
CA ARG A 398 -26.52 -16.66 32.83
C ARG A 398 -25.62 -16.69 31.60
N GLU A 399 -26.14 -17.06 30.43
CA GLU A 399 -25.33 -17.12 29.20
C GLU A 399 -24.88 -15.75 28.68
N LYS A 400 -25.64 -14.69 29.00
CA LYS A 400 -25.33 -13.31 28.60
C LYS A 400 -24.36 -12.66 29.58
N ILE A 401 -24.52 -12.95 30.88
CA ILE A 401 -23.57 -12.56 31.93
C ILE A 401 -22.25 -13.31 31.72
N GLU A 402 -22.26 -14.63 31.53
CA GLU A 402 -21.06 -15.45 31.38
C GLU A 402 -20.29 -15.17 30.07
N ARG A 403 -20.97 -14.78 28.97
CA ARG A 403 -20.31 -14.25 27.77
C ARG A 403 -19.68 -12.87 27.99
N ASN A 404 -20.35 -11.98 28.72
CA ASN A 404 -19.77 -10.68 29.10
C ASN A 404 -18.59 -10.86 30.08
N THR A 405 -18.67 -11.81 31.01
CA THR A 405 -17.58 -12.11 31.95
C THR A 405 -16.41 -12.79 31.24
N LYS A 406 -16.62 -13.73 30.32
CA LYS A 406 -15.55 -14.36 29.52
C LYS A 406 -14.89 -13.38 28.55
N THR A 407 -15.66 -12.50 27.90
CA THR A 407 -15.11 -11.46 27.01
C THR A 407 -14.31 -10.42 27.80
N SER A 408 -14.83 -10.00 28.96
CA SER A 408 -14.13 -9.16 29.93
C SER A 408 -12.86 -9.82 30.47
N HIS A 409 -12.89 -11.13 30.76
CA HIS A 409 -11.75 -11.88 31.29
C HIS A 409 -10.66 -12.13 30.24
N ILE A 410 -11.02 -12.31 28.96
CA ILE A 410 -10.06 -12.43 27.85
C ILE A 410 -9.42 -11.07 27.54
N ILE A 411 -10.19 -9.98 27.55
CA ILE A 411 -9.66 -8.62 27.42
C ILE A 411 -8.74 -8.28 28.60
N LYS A 412 -9.12 -8.66 29.83
CA LYS A 412 -8.31 -8.47 31.03
C LYS A 412 -7.01 -9.30 31.01
N LYS A 413 -7.07 -10.56 30.57
CA LYS A 413 -5.87 -11.41 30.35
C LYS A 413 -4.95 -10.88 29.26
N LEU A 414 -5.49 -10.35 28.16
CA LEU A 414 -4.70 -9.71 27.09
C LEU A 414 -4.05 -8.40 27.59
N LEU A 415 -4.74 -7.67 28.45
CA LEU A 415 -4.23 -6.47 29.09
C LEU A 415 -3.16 -6.81 30.15
N ASP A 416 -3.27 -7.90 30.91
CA ASP A 416 -2.35 -8.23 32.00
C ASP A 416 -1.02 -8.87 31.56
N ILE A 417 -0.88 -9.23 30.27
CA ILE A 417 0.37 -9.76 29.68
C ILE A 417 1.36 -8.63 29.31
N MET A 418 1.01 -7.36 29.49
CA MET A 418 1.81 -6.22 29.03
C MET A 418 2.28 -5.33 30.19
N PRO A 419 3.57 -4.93 30.26
CA PRO A 419 4.14 -4.19 31.38
C PRO A 419 3.41 -2.87 31.64
N CYS A 420 3.06 -2.64 32.91
CA CYS A 420 1.98 -1.77 33.36
C CYS A 420 2.24 -0.25 33.30
N SER A 421 3.33 0.23 32.68
CA SER A 421 3.61 1.68 32.57
C SER A 421 3.32 2.30 31.20
N LYS A 422 2.83 1.51 30.21
CA LYS A 422 2.63 1.96 28.81
C LYS A 422 1.24 1.67 28.20
N LYS A 423 0.25 1.26 29.00
CA LYS A 423 -1.11 0.92 28.51
C LYS A 423 -1.87 2.13 27.93
N THR A 424 -1.63 3.33 28.45
CA THR A 424 -2.33 4.56 28.07
C THR A 424 -1.96 5.02 26.66
N ASP A 425 -0.69 4.85 26.26
CA ASP A 425 -0.15 5.33 24.99
C ASP A 425 -0.74 4.59 23.77
N TYR A 426 -1.02 3.30 23.89
CA TYR A 426 -1.51 2.49 22.77
C TYR A 426 -2.99 2.75 22.45
N LEU A 427 -3.84 2.90 23.46
CA LEU A 427 -5.26 3.22 23.25
C LEU A 427 -5.43 4.61 22.64
N GLN A 428 -4.65 5.57 23.11
CA GLN A 428 -4.59 6.92 22.53
C GLN A 428 -4.07 6.87 21.08
N SER A 429 -2.97 6.16 20.83
CA SER A 429 -2.43 5.98 19.47
C SER A 429 -3.43 5.31 18.51
N LEU A 430 -4.17 4.30 18.98
CA LEU A 430 -5.22 3.64 18.20
C LEU A 430 -6.41 4.58 17.96
N SER A 431 -6.75 5.42 18.94
CA SER A 431 -7.82 6.41 18.82
C SER A 431 -7.54 7.44 17.72
N LEU A 432 -6.27 7.77 17.47
CA LEU A 432 -5.88 8.64 16.34
C LEU A 432 -6.25 8.04 14.99
N LEU A 433 -6.25 6.71 14.88
CA LEU A 433 -6.65 6.02 13.65
C LEU A 433 -8.16 6.07 13.41
N GLN A 434 -8.98 6.36 14.42
CA GLN A 434 -10.42 6.46 14.27
C GLN A 434 -10.78 7.46 13.17
N TRP A 435 -10.08 8.60 13.13
CA TRP A 435 -10.37 9.66 12.17
C TRP A 435 -10.11 9.16 10.72
N PRO A 436 -8.89 8.81 10.30
CA PRO A 436 -8.65 8.34 8.92
C PRO A 436 -9.40 7.04 8.59
N LEU A 437 -9.47 6.06 9.51
CA LEU A 437 -10.19 4.81 9.27
C LEU A 437 -11.70 5.03 9.13
N GLY A 438 -12.28 6.01 9.82
CA GLY A 438 -13.69 6.36 9.70
C GLY A 438 -14.04 6.85 8.30
N TYR A 439 -13.24 7.76 7.73
CA TYR A 439 -13.45 8.23 6.35
C TYR A 439 -13.21 7.11 5.33
N LEU A 440 -12.19 6.27 5.53
CA LEU A 440 -11.94 5.11 4.67
C LEU A 440 -13.10 4.10 4.74
N ALA A 441 -13.63 3.81 5.93
CA ALA A 441 -14.78 2.91 6.09
C ALA A 441 -16.04 3.50 5.44
N ILE A 442 -16.30 4.80 5.60
CA ILE A 442 -17.41 5.45 4.92
C ILE A 442 -17.26 5.32 3.40
N PHE A 443 -16.09 5.64 2.86
CA PHE A 443 -15.85 5.70 1.41
C PHE A 443 -15.78 4.32 0.74
N PHE A 444 -15.08 3.36 1.34
CA PHE A 444 -14.81 2.05 0.75
C PHE A 444 -15.76 0.94 1.21
N ILE A 445 -16.51 1.15 2.30
CA ILE A 445 -17.42 0.13 2.84
C ILE A 445 -18.86 0.63 2.81
N LEU A 446 -19.19 1.69 3.55
CA LEU A 446 -20.58 2.13 3.70
C LEU A 446 -21.18 2.62 2.39
N GLN A 447 -20.44 3.40 1.62
CA GLN A 447 -20.89 3.92 0.33
C GLN A 447 -21.19 2.80 -0.68
N PRO A 448 -20.26 1.89 -1.00
CA PRO A 448 -20.56 0.75 -1.87
C PRO A 448 -21.67 -0.15 -1.33
N LEU A 449 -21.71 -0.39 -0.01
CA LEU A 449 -22.76 -1.18 0.62
C LEU A 449 -24.13 -0.55 0.39
N PHE A 450 -24.26 0.76 0.65
CA PHE A 450 -25.52 1.48 0.55
C PHE A 450 -26.02 1.64 -0.88
N ILE A 451 -25.09 1.85 -1.82
CA ILE A 451 -25.39 1.78 -3.26
C ILE A 451 -25.82 0.35 -3.62
N GLY A 452 -25.13 -0.67 -3.12
CA GLY A 452 -25.51 -2.07 -3.33
C GLY A 452 -26.91 -2.41 -2.81
N LEU A 453 -27.31 -1.84 -1.66
CA LEU A 453 -28.65 -2.04 -1.08
C LEU A 453 -29.78 -1.55 -1.98
N LEU A 454 -29.57 -0.53 -2.84
CA LEU A 454 -30.57 -0.02 -3.80
C LEU A 454 -31.07 -1.11 -4.76
N PHE A 455 -30.31 -2.19 -4.87
CA PHE A 455 -30.56 -3.27 -5.80
C PHE A 455 -30.88 -4.59 -5.07
N THR A 456 -31.31 -4.51 -3.81
CA THR A 456 -31.78 -5.65 -3.01
C THR A 456 -33.25 -5.46 -2.60
N SER A 457 -33.86 -6.42 -1.92
CA SER A 457 -35.20 -6.23 -1.31
C SER A 457 -35.23 -5.10 -0.27
N LEU A 458 -34.05 -4.66 0.21
CA LEU A 458 -33.90 -3.53 1.12
C LEU A 458 -33.76 -2.19 0.41
N TRP A 459 -33.99 -2.09 -0.91
CA TRP A 459 -33.83 -0.88 -1.73
C TRP A 459 -34.57 0.35 -1.20
N LEU A 460 -35.68 0.14 -0.48
CA LEU A 460 -36.43 1.22 0.15
C LEU A 460 -35.56 2.01 1.14
N LEU A 461 -34.65 1.37 1.87
CA LEU A 461 -33.77 2.04 2.83
C LEU A 461 -32.87 3.11 2.16
N PRO A 462 -32.06 2.75 1.13
CA PRO A 462 -31.26 3.75 0.45
C PRO A 462 -32.07 4.71 -0.39
N THR A 463 -33.18 4.29 -1.02
CA THR A 463 -34.04 5.23 -1.76
C THR A 463 -34.61 6.30 -0.83
N LEU A 464 -35.14 5.92 0.33
CA LEU A 464 -35.65 6.90 1.30
C LEU A 464 -34.55 7.84 1.78
N TYR A 465 -33.34 7.32 2.01
CA TYR A 465 -32.20 8.17 2.36
C TYR A 465 -31.78 9.09 1.21
N PHE A 466 -31.74 8.66 -0.05
CA PHE A 466 -31.37 9.51 -1.18
C PHE A 466 -32.45 10.57 -1.47
N VAL A 467 -33.73 10.21 -1.34
CA VAL A 467 -34.84 11.17 -1.38
C VAL A 467 -34.67 12.20 -0.27
N TRP A 468 -34.44 11.75 0.96
CA TRP A 468 -34.14 12.65 2.08
C TRP A 468 -32.92 13.53 1.79
N LEU A 469 -31.82 12.97 1.27
CA LEU A 469 -30.58 13.68 0.94
C LEU A 469 -30.83 14.76 -0.13
N PHE A 470 -31.65 14.47 -1.13
CA PHE A 470 -32.04 15.42 -2.17
C PHE A 470 -32.90 16.56 -1.61
N LEU A 471 -33.92 16.24 -0.80
CA LEU A 471 -34.75 17.24 -0.12
C LEU A 471 -33.92 18.11 0.84
N ASP A 472 -32.91 17.49 1.44
CA ASP A 472 -32.03 18.09 2.43
C ASP A 472 -30.77 18.73 1.85
N TRP A 473 -30.65 18.79 0.53
CA TRP A 473 -29.40 19.15 -0.15
C TRP A 473 -28.78 20.47 0.31
N LYS A 474 -29.62 21.45 0.68
CA LYS A 474 -29.20 22.81 1.08
C LYS A 474 -28.70 22.93 2.52
N THR A 475 -28.98 21.97 3.40
CA THR A 475 -28.66 22.05 4.83
C THR A 475 -27.18 22.34 5.17
N PRO A 476 -26.16 21.87 4.42
CA PRO A 476 -24.77 22.24 4.68
C PRO A 476 -24.49 23.73 4.47
N ASN A 477 -25.32 24.41 3.66
CA ASN A 477 -25.27 25.85 3.44
C ASN A 477 -26.16 26.63 4.42
N GLN A 478 -26.80 25.95 5.38
CA GLN A 478 -27.75 26.53 6.33
C GLN A 478 -27.39 26.15 7.77
N GLY A 479 -26.09 26.15 8.10
CA GLY A 479 -25.59 25.86 9.44
C GLY A 479 -25.42 24.37 9.79
N GLY A 480 -25.89 23.46 8.93
CA GLY A 480 -25.71 22.02 9.08
C GLY A 480 -26.53 21.41 10.24
N ARG A 481 -26.17 20.18 10.62
CA ARG A 481 -26.82 19.44 11.73
C ARG A 481 -25.80 18.98 12.77
N ARG A 482 -25.53 19.86 13.72
CA ARG A 482 -24.60 19.60 14.83
C ARG A 482 -25.20 18.60 15.81
N SER A 483 -24.42 17.61 16.23
CA SER A 483 -24.83 16.60 17.20
C SER A 483 -24.01 16.73 18.48
N ALA A 484 -24.67 17.06 19.60
CA ALA A 484 -24.01 17.09 20.90
C ALA A 484 -23.42 15.71 21.25
N TRP A 485 -24.10 14.62 20.89
CA TRP A 485 -23.63 13.27 21.16
C TRP A 485 -22.32 12.96 20.42
N VAL A 486 -22.24 13.23 19.11
CA VAL A 486 -21.01 12.98 18.33
C VAL A 486 -19.85 13.84 18.83
N ARG A 487 -20.11 15.11 19.16
CA ARG A 487 -19.07 16.03 19.66
C ARG A 487 -18.54 15.65 21.04
N ASN A 488 -19.29 14.87 21.82
CA ASN A 488 -18.91 14.37 23.14
C ASN A 488 -18.45 12.90 23.12
N TRP A 489 -18.16 12.30 21.96
CA TRP A 489 -17.61 10.95 21.93
C TRP A 489 -16.27 10.89 22.69
N TYR A 490 -16.12 9.85 23.52
CA TYR A 490 -14.96 9.69 24.38
C TYR A 490 -13.65 9.50 23.60
N VAL A 491 -13.71 9.02 22.35
CA VAL A 491 -12.51 8.92 21.50
C VAL A 491 -11.80 10.28 21.31
N TRP A 492 -12.53 11.39 21.36
CA TRP A 492 -11.94 12.73 21.24
C TRP A 492 -11.10 13.13 22.46
N THR A 493 -11.42 12.63 23.66
CA THR A 493 -10.58 12.87 24.84
C THR A 493 -9.26 12.14 24.71
N HIS A 494 -9.25 10.93 24.13
CA HIS A 494 -8.01 10.23 23.81
C HIS A 494 -7.13 10.98 22.80
N ILE A 495 -7.71 11.58 21.76
CA ILE A 495 -6.96 12.40 20.80
C ILE A 495 -6.39 13.64 21.49
N ARG A 496 -7.20 14.34 22.31
CA ARG A 496 -6.74 15.48 23.11
C ARG A 496 -5.56 15.09 24.00
N ASP A 497 -5.68 14.00 24.73
CA ASP A 497 -4.70 13.56 25.72
C ASP A 497 -3.41 13.03 25.10
N TYR A 498 -3.46 12.58 23.84
CA TYR A 498 -2.28 12.21 23.07
C TYR A 498 -1.40 13.40 22.66
N PHE A 499 -2.02 14.55 22.40
CA PHE A 499 -1.32 15.75 21.94
C PHE A 499 -1.29 16.86 23.00
N PRO A 500 -1.53 16.53 24.26
CA PRO A 500 -2.02 17.49 25.26
C PRO A 500 -2.71 18.75 24.69
N ILE A 501 -3.80 18.60 23.93
CA ILE A 501 -4.43 19.72 23.21
C ILE A 501 -5.12 20.66 24.20
N THR A 502 -4.79 21.95 24.11
CA THR A 502 -5.38 23.00 24.95
C THR A 502 -5.83 24.19 24.11
N ILE A 503 -6.86 24.88 24.62
CA ILE A 503 -7.34 26.15 24.07
C ILE A 503 -7.32 27.21 25.17
N LEU A 504 -6.72 28.36 24.88
CA LEU A 504 -6.62 29.48 25.79
C LEU A 504 -7.22 30.71 25.12
N LYS A 505 -7.94 31.52 25.90
CA LYS A 505 -8.49 32.80 25.44
C LYS A 505 -7.76 33.96 26.11
N THR A 506 -7.50 35.01 25.34
CA THR A 506 -6.95 36.27 25.87
C THR A 506 -8.06 37.20 26.37
N LYS A 507 -9.26 37.11 25.77
CA LYS A 507 -10.47 37.81 26.19
C LYS A 507 -11.73 36.96 26.01
N ASP A 508 -12.78 37.35 26.71
CA ASP A 508 -14.12 36.81 26.49
C ASP A 508 -14.70 37.24 25.15
N LEU A 509 -15.42 36.32 24.52
CA LEU A 509 -16.21 36.60 23.33
C LEU A 509 -17.67 36.74 23.76
N SER A 510 -18.25 37.91 23.53
CA SER A 510 -19.67 38.15 23.81
C SER A 510 -20.56 37.32 22.87
N PRO A 511 -21.57 36.60 23.38
CA PRO A 511 -22.59 35.94 22.57
C PRO A 511 -23.47 36.90 21.74
N SER A 512 -23.37 38.21 21.97
CA SER A 512 -24.14 39.22 21.23
C SER A 512 -23.61 39.47 19.81
N HIS A 513 -22.44 38.95 19.45
CA HIS A 513 -21.81 39.18 18.15
C HIS A 513 -21.47 37.86 17.45
N ASN A 514 -21.31 37.93 16.13
CA ASN A 514 -20.77 36.85 15.32
C ASN A 514 -19.28 37.11 15.03
N TYR A 515 -18.51 36.04 14.86
CA TYR A 515 -17.06 36.08 14.75
C TYR A 515 -16.58 35.31 13.52
N ILE A 516 -15.57 35.85 12.82
CA ILE A 516 -14.75 35.09 11.88
C ILE A 516 -13.36 34.94 12.49
N MET A 517 -12.98 33.69 12.76
CA MET A 517 -11.69 33.34 13.33
C MET A 517 -10.78 32.81 12.22
N GLY A 518 -9.64 33.46 12.00
CA GLY A 518 -8.58 32.89 11.18
C GLY A 518 -7.71 31.97 12.04
N VAL A 519 -7.69 30.69 11.69
CA VAL A 519 -6.93 29.64 12.40
C VAL A 519 -5.60 29.43 11.68
N HIS A 520 -4.50 29.60 12.42
CA HIS A 520 -3.13 29.52 11.89
C HIS A 520 -2.22 28.70 12.81
N PRO A 521 -1.19 28.01 12.30
CA PRO A 521 -1.03 27.57 10.91
C PRO A 521 -2.01 26.43 10.56
N HIS A 522 -2.14 26.08 9.28
CA HIS A 522 -2.93 24.90 8.89
C HIS A 522 -2.37 23.58 9.43
N GLY A 523 -1.05 23.38 9.40
CA GLY A 523 -0.47 22.05 9.63
C GLY A 523 -0.93 21.02 8.57
N LEU A 524 -0.62 19.73 8.75
CA LEU A 524 -1.06 18.69 7.80
C LEU A 524 -2.53 18.28 7.99
N LEU A 525 -2.94 17.96 9.23
CA LEU A 525 -4.27 17.42 9.55
C LEU A 525 -5.10 18.31 10.48
N THR A 526 -4.58 19.47 10.91
CA THR A 526 -5.31 20.44 11.76
C THR A 526 -5.86 19.84 13.07
N PHE A 527 -5.08 19.04 13.80
CA PHE A 527 -5.56 18.33 15.00
C PHE A 527 -6.05 19.30 16.08
N GLY A 528 -5.34 20.41 16.30
CA GLY A 528 -5.74 21.44 17.26
C GLY A 528 -7.09 22.06 16.89
N ALA A 529 -7.24 22.53 15.65
CA ALA A 529 -8.49 23.12 15.18
C ALA A 529 -9.66 22.14 15.24
N PHE A 530 -9.43 20.88 14.85
CA PHE A 530 -10.44 19.84 14.93
C PHE A 530 -10.90 19.59 16.37
N CYS A 531 -9.97 19.30 17.28
CA CYS A 531 -10.34 19.01 18.66
C CYS A 531 -11.00 20.22 19.34
N ASN A 532 -10.50 21.43 19.09
CA ASN A 532 -11.00 22.64 19.72
C ASN A 532 -12.36 23.10 19.21
N PHE A 533 -12.60 23.05 17.90
CA PHE A 533 -13.80 23.65 17.31
C PHE A 533 -14.86 22.62 16.90
N CYS A 534 -14.46 21.38 16.61
CA CYS A 534 -15.37 20.33 16.16
C CYS A 534 -15.82 19.37 17.27
N THR A 535 -15.19 19.40 18.44
CA THR A 535 -15.52 18.50 19.56
C THR A 535 -15.70 19.28 20.86
N GLU A 536 -16.11 18.60 21.93
CA GLU A 536 -16.12 19.15 23.30
C GLU A 536 -14.93 18.65 24.13
N ALA A 537 -13.95 17.96 23.53
CA ALA A 537 -12.84 17.33 24.27
C ALA A 537 -12.03 18.34 25.09
N THR A 538 -11.81 19.54 24.57
CA THR A 538 -11.10 20.63 25.27
C THR A 538 -12.03 21.55 26.07
N GLY A 539 -13.32 21.23 26.13
CA GLY A 539 -14.31 22.02 26.87
C GLY A 539 -14.58 23.39 26.26
N PHE A 540 -14.67 23.49 24.92
CA PHE A 540 -14.89 24.75 24.22
C PHE A 540 -16.08 25.52 24.80
N SER A 541 -17.22 24.86 25.02
CA SER A 541 -18.44 25.48 25.57
C SER A 541 -18.25 26.10 26.97
N LYS A 542 -17.32 25.57 27.77
CA LYS A 542 -16.94 26.14 29.07
C LYS A 542 -16.01 27.34 28.91
N THR A 543 -15.11 27.27 27.93
CA THR A 543 -14.13 28.33 27.65
C THR A 543 -14.80 29.56 27.01
N PHE A 544 -15.76 29.34 26.12
CA PHE A 544 -16.55 30.38 25.46
C PHE A 544 -18.05 30.12 25.63
N PRO A 545 -18.62 30.46 26.81
CA PRO A 545 -20.04 30.27 27.08
C PRO A 545 -20.90 31.04 26.08
N GLY A 546 -21.93 30.38 25.53
CA GLY A 546 -22.85 31.00 24.57
C GLY A 546 -22.30 31.17 23.15
N ILE A 547 -21.07 30.71 22.87
CA ILE A 547 -20.48 30.73 21.53
C ILE A 547 -20.61 29.36 20.84
N THR A 548 -21.06 29.37 19.59
CA THR A 548 -21.18 28.17 18.76
C THR A 548 -20.08 28.13 17.69
N PRO A 549 -19.07 27.25 17.81
CA PRO A 549 -18.00 27.13 16.84
C PRO A 549 -18.43 26.32 15.61
N HIS A 550 -18.01 26.79 14.45
CA HIS A 550 -18.16 26.15 13.15
C HIS A 550 -16.82 26.20 12.41
N LEU A 551 -16.16 25.05 12.23
CA LEU A 551 -14.97 24.99 11.40
C LEU A 551 -15.37 24.84 9.93
N ALA A 552 -14.82 25.67 9.04
CA ALA A 552 -15.12 25.64 7.62
C ALA A 552 -14.15 24.71 6.87
N THR A 553 -14.70 23.87 5.99
CA THR A 553 -13.90 22.99 5.09
C THR A 553 -14.45 22.99 3.66
N LEU A 554 -13.76 22.28 2.77
CA LEU A 554 -14.06 22.22 1.34
C LEU A 554 -15.51 21.77 1.07
N SER A 555 -16.26 22.55 0.28
CA SER A 555 -17.67 22.30 -0.02
C SER A 555 -17.94 20.97 -0.72
N TRP A 556 -16.94 20.41 -1.40
CA TRP A 556 -17.05 19.14 -2.11
C TRP A 556 -17.38 17.97 -1.18
N PHE A 557 -16.84 17.94 0.06
CA PHE A 557 -17.14 16.87 1.02
C PHE A 557 -18.62 16.79 1.40
N PHE A 558 -19.34 17.91 1.34
CA PHE A 558 -20.78 17.96 1.64
C PHE A 558 -21.67 17.46 0.49
N LYS A 559 -21.08 17.05 -0.64
CA LYS A 559 -21.80 16.38 -1.74
C LYS A 559 -21.75 14.86 -1.65
N ILE A 560 -20.92 14.31 -0.75
CA ILE A 560 -20.72 12.87 -0.61
C ILE A 560 -21.61 12.36 0.52
N PRO A 561 -22.49 11.38 0.27
CA PRO A 561 -23.33 10.82 1.33
C PRO A 561 -22.49 10.27 2.51
N PHE A 562 -23.07 10.24 3.70
CA PHE A 562 -22.45 9.85 4.98
C PHE A 562 -21.28 10.73 5.45
N ILE A 563 -20.36 11.13 4.56
CA ILE A 563 -19.28 12.09 4.84
C ILE A 563 -19.89 13.43 5.24
N ARG A 564 -20.87 13.90 4.47
CA ARG A 564 -21.65 15.11 4.74
C ARG A 564 -22.25 15.09 6.15
N GLU A 565 -22.97 14.03 6.51
CA GLU A 565 -23.61 13.89 7.83
C GLU A 565 -22.56 13.81 8.94
N TYR A 566 -21.49 13.06 8.72
CA TYR A 566 -20.41 12.92 9.70
C TYR A 566 -19.69 14.24 9.98
N LEU A 567 -19.48 15.08 8.95
CA LEU A 567 -18.93 16.42 9.10
C LEU A 567 -19.88 17.36 9.83
N MET A 568 -21.15 17.41 9.39
CA MET A 568 -22.16 18.26 10.02
C MET A 568 -22.41 17.90 11.49
N ALA A 569 -22.41 16.60 11.83
CA ALA A 569 -22.57 16.13 13.20
C ALA A 569 -21.51 16.69 14.14
N LYS A 570 -20.29 16.92 13.63
CA LYS A 570 -19.17 17.55 14.36
C LYS A 570 -19.26 19.09 14.38
N GLY A 571 -20.24 19.68 13.71
CA GLY A 571 -20.39 21.13 13.57
C GLY A 571 -19.55 21.75 12.47
N VAL A 572 -18.92 20.93 11.61
CA VAL A 572 -18.15 21.41 10.45
C VAL A 572 -19.11 21.94 9.38
N CYS A 573 -18.76 23.06 8.77
CA CYS A 573 -19.54 23.72 7.74
C CYS A 573 -18.77 23.86 6.43
N SER A 574 -19.50 24.18 5.35
CA SER A 574 -18.91 24.47 4.05
C SER A 574 -18.27 25.85 4.03
N VAL A 575 -17.09 25.98 3.42
CA VAL A 575 -16.43 27.28 3.15
C VAL A 575 -17.05 28.05 1.96
N SER A 576 -18.25 27.67 1.53
CA SER A 576 -18.98 28.34 0.44
C SER A 576 -19.57 29.67 0.91
N GLN A 577 -19.60 30.68 0.04
CA GLN A 577 -20.17 31.98 0.37
C GLN A 577 -21.61 31.91 0.92
N PRO A 578 -22.53 31.08 0.38
CA PRO A 578 -23.88 30.95 0.95
C PRO A 578 -23.89 30.44 2.39
N ALA A 579 -23.04 29.45 2.72
CA ALA A 579 -22.96 28.89 4.07
C ALA A 579 -22.43 29.92 5.07
N ILE A 580 -21.38 30.65 4.68
CA ILE A 580 -20.78 31.71 5.50
C ILE A 580 -21.79 32.83 5.72
N ASN A 581 -22.45 33.29 4.65
CA ASN A 581 -23.47 34.34 4.76
C ASN A 581 -24.61 33.91 5.68
N TYR A 582 -25.08 32.67 5.57
CA TYR A 582 -26.13 32.15 6.45
C TYR A 582 -25.72 32.19 7.92
N LEU A 583 -24.56 31.62 8.26
CA LEU A 583 -24.05 31.57 9.64
C LEU A 583 -23.86 32.97 10.27
N LEU A 584 -23.43 33.95 9.48
CA LEU A 584 -23.17 35.30 9.99
C LEU A 584 -24.42 36.19 10.05
N SER A 585 -25.49 35.83 9.34
CA SER A 585 -26.75 36.58 9.29
C SER A 585 -27.87 35.98 10.14
N HIS A 586 -27.76 34.72 10.56
CA HIS A 586 -28.79 34.01 11.31
C HIS A 586 -28.34 33.73 12.74
N GLY A 587 -28.91 34.49 13.68
CA GLY A 587 -28.57 34.42 15.10
C GLY A 587 -27.27 35.14 15.46
N THR A 588 -26.96 35.13 16.75
CA THR A 588 -25.75 35.72 17.33
C THR A 588 -24.96 34.65 18.09
N GLY A 589 -23.68 34.91 18.35
CA GLY A 589 -22.80 33.96 19.05
C GLY A 589 -22.20 32.89 18.13
N ASN A 590 -22.33 33.00 16.81
CA ASN A 590 -21.69 32.08 15.87
C ASN A 590 -20.21 32.45 15.68
N LEU A 591 -19.33 31.46 15.77
CA LEU A 591 -17.89 31.61 15.52
C LEU A 591 -17.49 30.73 14.34
N LEU A 592 -17.17 31.37 13.22
CA LEU A 592 -16.73 30.72 12.00
C LEU A 592 -15.20 30.63 11.96
N GLY A 593 -14.65 29.44 12.16
CA GLY A 593 -13.22 29.15 12.00
C GLY A 593 -12.86 28.89 10.54
N ILE A 594 -11.93 29.65 9.99
CA ILE A 594 -11.38 29.49 8.64
C ILE A 594 -9.87 29.28 8.76
N VAL A 595 -9.37 28.17 8.21
CA VAL A 595 -7.92 27.95 8.08
C VAL A 595 -7.43 28.71 6.84
N VAL A 596 -6.93 29.93 7.04
CA VAL A 596 -6.84 30.95 5.97
C VAL A 596 -5.83 30.58 4.89
N GLY A 597 -4.67 30.05 5.26
CA GLY A 597 -3.66 29.61 4.30
C GLY A 597 -4.06 28.36 3.50
N GLY A 598 -5.05 27.61 4.00
CA GLY A 598 -5.63 26.46 3.33
C GLY A 598 -4.56 25.44 2.92
N VAL A 599 -4.75 24.83 1.75
CA VAL A 599 -3.84 23.80 1.25
C VAL A 599 -2.44 24.33 0.91
N GLY A 600 -2.28 25.64 0.69
CA GLY A 600 -0.96 26.22 0.45
C GLY A 600 -0.05 26.09 1.66
N GLU A 601 -0.57 26.38 2.85
CA GLU A 601 0.17 26.18 4.11
C GLU A 601 0.38 24.69 4.43
N ALA A 602 -0.62 23.85 4.16
CA ALA A 602 -0.50 22.41 4.40
C ALA A 602 0.63 21.74 3.56
N LEU A 603 1.00 22.31 2.42
CA LEU A 603 2.10 21.83 1.58
C LEU A 603 3.49 22.21 2.08
N GLN A 604 3.56 23.18 2.98
CA GLN A 604 4.80 23.72 3.53
C GLN A 604 4.81 23.54 5.06
N SER A 605 4.05 22.56 5.56
CA SER A 605 3.91 22.25 6.98
C SER A 605 5.10 21.42 7.45
N VAL A 606 6.21 22.11 7.70
CA VAL A 606 7.42 21.50 8.27
C VAL A 606 7.69 22.04 9.69
N PRO A 607 8.25 21.23 10.60
CA PRO A 607 8.49 21.64 11.98
C PRO A 607 9.32 22.92 12.10
N ASN A 608 9.08 23.69 13.16
CA ASN A 608 9.77 24.95 13.47
C ASN A 608 9.56 26.07 12.43
N THR A 609 8.59 25.96 11.53
CA THR A 609 8.26 27.04 10.60
C THR A 609 7.17 27.95 11.17
N THR A 610 7.35 29.25 10.94
CA THR A 610 6.44 30.31 11.39
C THR A 610 6.03 31.19 10.21
N THR A 611 5.80 30.54 9.07
CA THR A 611 5.44 31.20 7.82
C THR A 611 3.99 30.91 7.49
N LEU A 612 3.19 31.96 7.34
CA LEU A 612 1.76 31.86 7.06
C LEU A 612 1.44 32.46 5.69
N ILE A 613 0.58 31.80 4.92
CA ILE A 613 0.09 32.31 3.64
C ILE A 613 -1.16 33.15 3.92
N LEU A 614 -0.93 34.44 4.15
CA LEU A 614 -1.95 35.38 4.61
C LEU A 614 -1.94 36.69 3.83
N GLN A 615 -0.80 37.14 3.31
CA GLN A 615 -0.61 38.51 2.81
C GLN A 615 -1.62 38.89 1.72
N LYS A 616 -1.96 37.94 0.85
CA LYS A 616 -2.93 38.13 -0.26
C LYS A 616 -4.33 37.59 0.04
N ARG A 617 -4.57 36.99 1.22
CA ARG A 617 -5.81 36.26 1.56
C ARG A 617 -6.84 37.14 2.26
N LYS A 618 -7.32 38.18 1.58
CA LYS A 618 -8.17 39.22 2.19
C LYS A 618 -9.68 38.91 2.20
N GLY A 619 -10.10 37.78 1.63
CA GLY A 619 -11.51 37.45 1.44
C GLY A 619 -12.31 37.32 2.73
N PHE A 620 -11.72 36.77 3.81
CA PHE A 620 -12.40 36.62 5.09
C PHE A 620 -12.65 37.97 5.78
N VAL A 621 -11.73 38.94 5.63
CA VAL A 621 -11.90 40.32 6.13
C VAL A 621 -13.04 41.02 5.40
N ARG A 622 -13.10 40.88 4.07
CA ARG A 622 -14.20 41.40 3.27
C ARG A 622 -15.54 40.85 3.75
N THR A 623 -15.63 39.54 3.96
CA THR A 623 -16.87 38.91 4.46
C THR A 623 -17.20 39.36 5.87
N ALA A 624 -16.21 39.54 6.75
CA ALA A 624 -16.42 40.07 8.09
C ALA A 624 -17.03 41.49 8.06
N LEU A 625 -16.51 42.38 7.23
CA LEU A 625 -17.05 43.73 7.03
C LEU A 625 -18.50 43.69 6.50
N GLN A 626 -18.82 42.81 5.56
CA GLN A 626 -20.17 42.69 5.00
C GLN A 626 -21.23 42.33 6.03
N HIS A 627 -20.86 41.54 7.03
CA HIS A 627 -21.78 41.07 8.08
C HIS A 627 -21.62 41.81 9.41
N GLY A 628 -20.61 42.68 9.56
CA GLY A 628 -20.25 43.27 10.85
C GLY A 628 -19.75 42.23 11.86
N ALA A 629 -19.18 41.12 11.37
CA ALA A 629 -18.62 40.08 12.23
C ALA A 629 -17.23 40.48 12.72
N HIS A 630 -16.93 40.22 13.99
CA HIS A 630 -15.63 40.56 14.57
C HIS A 630 -14.57 39.57 14.08
N LEU A 631 -13.36 40.06 13.78
CA LEU A 631 -12.24 39.20 13.40
C LEU A 631 -11.50 38.72 14.64
N VAL A 632 -11.19 37.42 14.71
CA VAL A 632 -10.46 36.84 15.83
C VAL A 632 -9.14 36.25 15.33
N PRO A 633 -7.97 36.82 15.68
CA PRO A 633 -6.68 36.24 15.36
C PRO A 633 -6.42 35.05 16.28
N THR A 634 -6.09 33.89 15.70
CA THR A 634 -5.84 32.66 16.47
C THR A 634 -4.58 31.98 15.97
N PHE A 635 -3.69 31.62 16.88
CA PHE A 635 -2.46 30.90 16.57
C PHE A 635 -2.38 29.59 17.36
N THR A 636 -1.97 28.50 16.70
CA THR A 636 -1.84 27.17 17.29
C THR A 636 -0.37 26.74 17.28
N PHE A 637 0.25 26.76 18.46
CA PHE A 637 1.61 26.27 18.67
C PHE A 637 1.63 24.75 18.69
N GLY A 638 2.64 24.12 18.10
CA GLY A 638 2.80 22.66 18.08
C GLY A 638 2.11 21.95 16.90
N GLU A 639 1.26 22.64 16.13
CA GLU A 639 0.49 22.05 15.03
C GLU A 639 1.38 21.58 13.86
N THR A 640 2.49 22.27 13.60
CA THR A 640 3.45 21.91 12.53
C THR A 640 4.48 20.88 12.97
N GLU A 641 4.56 20.60 14.27
CA GLU A 641 5.58 19.77 14.91
C GLU A 641 5.14 18.30 15.07
N VAL A 642 3.87 17.99 14.78
CA VAL A 642 3.31 16.64 14.94
C VAL A 642 3.69 15.67 13.82
N TYR A 643 4.27 16.16 12.72
CA TYR A 643 4.71 15.34 11.60
C TYR A 643 5.92 15.98 10.89
N ASP A 644 6.74 15.14 10.28
CA ASP A 644 7.71 15.55 9.28
C ASP A 644 7.12 15.41 7.87
N GLN A 645 7.23 16.46 7.06
CA GLN A 645 6.77 16.48 5.67
C GLN A 645 7.96 16.48 4.71
N VAL A 646 7.88 15.65 3.67
CA VAL A 646 8.84 15.68 2.56
C VAL A 646 8.43 16.78 1.59
N LEU A 647 9.24 17.84 1.52
CA LEU A 647 9.07 18.91 0.54
C LEU A 647 9.78 18.56 -0.77
N PHE A 648 9.09 18.79 -1.88
CA PHE A 648 9.62 18.55 -3.21
C PHE A 648 9.97 19.86 -3.88
N HIS A 649 11.18 19.97 -4.44
CA HIS A 649 11.62 21.16 -5.18
C HIS A 649 10.71 21.44 -6.39
N GLU A 650 10.50 22.69 -6.77
CA GLU A 650 9.53 23.05 -7.83
C GLU A 650 9.86 22.39 -9.19
N ASP A 651 11.15 22.20 -9.46
CA ASP A 651 11.62 21.54 -10.69
C ASP A 651 11.39 20.02 -10.69
N SER A 652 11.15 19.43 -9.51
CA SER A 652 11.01 17.99 -9.32
C SER A 652 9.75 17.44 -9.98
N TRP A 653 9.83 16.20 -10.44
CA TRP A 653 8.68 15.52 -11.03
C TRP A 653 7.56 15.29 -10.02
N MET A 654 7.90 15.04 -8.74
CA MET A 654 6.89 14.85 -7.69
C MET A 654 6.11 16.14 -7.41
N TYR A 655 6.76 17.30 -7.43
CA TYR A 655 6.08 18.59 -7.33
C TYR A 655 5.13 18.83 -8.52
N LYS A 656 5.56 18.47 -9.74
CA LYS A 656 4.71 18.54 -10.95
C LYS A 656 3.53 17.58 -10.89
N PHE A 657 3.74 16.37 -10.38
CA PHE A 657 2.67 15.38 -10.14
C PHE A 657 1.67 15.87 -9.09
N GLN A 658 2.15 16.38 -7.94
CA GLN A 658 1.31 17.00 -6.91
C GLN A 658 0.48 18.15 -7.47
N SER A 659 1.09 19.00 -8.31
CA SER A 659 0.42 20.12 -8.98
C SER A 659 -0.66 19.65 -9.96
N PHE A 660 -0.38 18.62 -10.76
CA PHE A 660 -1.35 18.00 -11.64
C PHE A 660 -2.51 17.33 -10.88
N PHE A 661 -2.20 16.59 -9.82
CA PHE A 661 -3.19 15.92 -8.98
C PHE A 661 -4.12 16.94 -8.31
N ARG A 662 -3.56 18.04 -7.78
CA ARG A 662 -4.34 19.17 -7.27
C ARG A 662 -5.24 19.78 -8.35
N TRP A 663 -4.74 19.95 -9.57
CA TRP A 663 -5.55 20.50 -10.66
C TRP A 663 -6.79 19.63 -10.96
N ILE A 664 -6.66 18.30 -10.90
CA ILE A 664 -7.80 17.38 -11.12
C ILE A 664 -8.73 17.31 -9.92
N PHE A 665 -8.19 17.10 -8.72
CA PHE A 665 -8.99 16.69 -7.55
C PHE A 665 -9.24 17.81 -6.55
N GLY A 666 -8.57 18.96 -6.67
CA GLY A 666 -8.73 20.10 -5.77
C GLY A 666 -8.10 19.94 -4.38
N PHE A 667 -7.41 18.82 -4.13
CA PHE A 667 -6.62 18.58 -2.92
C PHE A 667 -5.24 18.00 -3.26
N TYR A 668 -4.29 18.14 -2.35
CA TYR A 668 -2.91 17.72 -2.56
C TYR A 668 -2.59 16.37 -1.92
N PHE A 669 -1.65 15.65 -2.52
CA PHE A 669 -1.04 14.46 -1.95
C PHE A 669 0.24 14.86 -1.19
N CYS A 670 0.20 14.89 0.14
CA CYS A 670 1.38 15.16 0.96
C CYS A 670 2.09 13.85 1.33
N VAL A 671 3.41 13.81 1.23
CA VAL A 671 4.23 12.72 1.76
C VAL A 671 4.76 13.15 3.12
N PHE A 672 4.35 12.47 4.17
CA PHE A 672 4.70 12.79 5.54
C PHE A 672 4.91 11.52 6.37
N TYR A 673 5.62 11.67 7.48
CA TYR A 673 5.87 10.61 8.44
C TYR A 673 5.95 11.19 9.86
N GLY A 674 5.71 10.34 10.85
CA GLY A 674 5.86 10.66 12.25
C GLY A 674 6.47 9.46 12.97
N GLN A 675 5.87 9.05 14.09
CA GLN A 675 6.27 7.85 14.83
C GLN A 675 5.44 6.61 14.47
N GLY A 676 5.95 5.44 14.80
CA GLY A 676 5.25 4.17 14.75
C GLY A 676 4.81 3.71 16.15
N PHE A 677 4.17 2.54 16.23
CA PHE A 677 3.69 1.96 17.49
C PHE A 677 4.81 1.42 18.40
N CYS A 678 6.02 1.29 17.88
CA CYS A 678 7.20 0.88 18.65
C CYS A 678 8.06 2.10 18.96
N GLN A 679 8.74 2.06 20.11
CA GLN A 679 9.68 3.11 20.50
C GLN A 679 10.75 3.31 19.42
N ASP A 680 11.01 4.58 19.08
CA ASP A 680 11.97 5.03 18.05
C ASP A 680 11.71 4.51 16.61
N SER A 681 10.49 4.02 16.33
CA SER A 681 10.07 3.68 14.97
C SER A 681 9.47 4.89 14.27
N VAL A 682 9.81 5.08 12.99
CA VAL A 682 9.14 6.06 12.10
C VAL A 682 7.82 5.45 11.62
N GLY A 683 6.75 6.23 11.42
CA GLY A 683 5.47 5.67 10.98
C GLY A 683 4.48 6.72 10.49
N LEU A 684 3.19 6.38 10.49
CA LEU A 684 2.11 7.32 10.14
C LEU A 684 1.42 7.91 11.37
N LEU A 685 1.79 7.49 12.58
CA LEU A 685 1.27 8.14 13.78
C LEU A 685 1.99 9.48 13.98
N PRO A 686 1.28 10.50 14.42
CA PRO A 686 1.88 11.80 14.69
C PRO A 686 2.78 11.74 15.93
N TYR A 687 3.74 12.65 16.04
CA TYR A 687 4.55 12.79 17.25
C TYR A 687 3.71 13.28 18.42
N HIS A 688 4.00 12.75 19.62
CA HIS A 688 3.36 13.18 20.86
C HIS A 688 3.91 14.55 21.29
N LYS A 689 3.38 15.62 20.68
CA LYS A 689 3.75 17.01 20.95
C LYS A 689 2.54 17.79 21.47
N PRO A 690 2.72 18.67 22.47
CA PRO A 690 1.68 19.58 22.93
C PRO A 690 1.17 20.47 21.79
N ILE A 691 -0.15 20.57 21.64
CA ILE A 691 -0.80 21.51 20.71
C ILE A 691 -1.56 22.55 21.53
N VAL A 692 -1.19 23.83 21.42
CA VAL A 692 -1.79 24.91 22.20
C VAL A 692 -2.36 25.97 21.27
N THR A 693 -3.69 26.11 21.24
CA THR A 693 -4.37 27.16 20.48
C THR A 693 -4.62 28.37 21.37
N ILE A 694 -4.05 29.52 21.00
CA ILE A 694 -4.31 30.80 21.65
C ILE A 694 -5.31 31.59 20.79
N VAL A 695 -6.43 31.94 21.40
CA VAL A 695 -7.48 32.80 20.82
C VAL A 695 -7.25 34.24 21.26
N GLY A 696 -6.93 35.10 20.30
CA GLY A 696 -6.66 36.51 20.49
C GLY A 696 -7.91 37.35 20.77
N GLU A 697 -7.69 38.64 21.04
CA GLU A 697 -8.75 39.62 21.26
C GLU A 697 -9.54 39.85 19.96
N PRO A 698 -10.89 39.89 20.01
CA PRO A 698 -11.69 40.18 18.82
C PRO A 698 -11.47 41.62 18.35
N LEU A 699 -11.19 41.80 17.06
CA LEU A 699 -11.19 43.09 16.38
C LEU A 699 -12.63 43.42 15.94
N PRO A 700 -13.26 44.48 16.48
CA PRO A 700 -14.58 44.91 16.04
C PRO A 700 -14.53 45.53 14.65
N LEU A 701 -15.48 45.14 13.79
CA LEU A 701 -15.58 45.65 12.43
C LEU A 701 -16.97 46.27 12.21
N PRO A 702 -17.06 47.42 11.51
CA PRO A 702 -18.34 47.98 11.10
C PRO A 702 -18.99 47.09 10.05
N ARG A 703 -20.33 47.11 9.99
CA ARG A 703 -21.08 46.48 8.91
C ARG A 703 -21.12 47.40 7.69
N VAL A 704 -20.56 46.95 6.58
CA VAL A 704 -20.50 47.69 5.30
C VAL A 704 -20.83 46.74 4.15
N GLU A 705 -21.94 46.97 3.46
CA GLU A 705 -22.46 46.06 2.43
C GLU A 705 -21.47 45.85 1.25
N SER A 706 -20.82 46.94 0.82
CA SER A 706 -19.79 46.91 -0.24
C SER A 706 -18.51 47.60 0.26
N PRO A 707 -17.65 46.88 1.00
CA PRO A 707 -16.44 47.46 1.57
C PRO A 707 -15.41 47.77 0.48
N SER A 708 -14.80 48.95 0.52
CA SER A 708 -13.77 49.34 -0.45
C SER A 708 -12.49 48.51 -0.28
N PRO A 709 -11.68 48.32 -1.34
CA PRO A 709 -10.39 47.63 -1.25
C PRO A 709 -9.48 48.20 -0.16
N GLU A 710 -9.42 49.53 -0.01
CA GLU A 710 -8.59 50.23 0.97
C GLU A 710 -9.06 49.94 2.40
N MET A 711 -10.38 49.85 2.61
CA MET A 711 -10.95 49.48 3.91
C MET A 711 -10.61 48.02 4.25
N VAL A 712 -10.75 47.11 3.29
CA VAL A 712 -10.39 45.70 3.47
C VAL A 712 -8.90 45.58 3.82
N ASP A 713 -8.04 46.33 3.13
CA ASP A 713 -6.59 46.34 3.34
C ASP A 713 -6.24 46.85 4.73
N LYS A 714 -6.84 47.96 5.17
CA LYS A 714 -6.67 48.50 6.52
C LYS A 714 -7.00 47.48 7.61
N TYR A 715 -8.17 46.83 7.55
CA TYR A 715 -8.56 45.84 8.56
C TYR A 715 -7.75 44.56 8.47
N HIS A 716 -7.28 44.19 7.27
CA HIS A 716 -6.37 43.07 7.08
C HIS A 716 -5.00 43.32 7.72
N GLU A 717 -4.44 44.53 7.58
CA GLU A 717 -3.20 44.93 8.26
C GLU A 717 -3.37 44.93 9.79
N LEU A 718 -4.48 45.46 10.31
CA LEU A 718 -4.78 45.40 11.74
C LEU A 718 -4.88 43.95 12.25
N TYR A 719 -5.50 43.07 11.46
CA TYR A 719 -5.58 41.65 11.78
C TYR A 719 -4.20 40.98 11.80
N MET A 720 -3.34 41.27 10.81
CA MET A 720 -1.97 40.74 10.73
C MET A 720 -1.10 41.24 11.89
N ASP A 721 -1.20 42.52 12.26
CA ASP A 721 -0.50 43.10 13.41
C ASP A 721 -0.96 42.45 14.73
N ALA A 722 -2.28 42.26 14.92
CA ALA A 722 -2.82 41.57 16.08
C ALA A 722 -2.35 40.11 16.17
N LEU A 723 -2.31 39.39 15.04
CA LEU A 723 -1.80 38.02 14.98
C LEU A 723 -0.28 37.95 15.27
N TYR A 724 0.49 38.91 14.74
CA TYR A 724 1.92 39.03 15.00
C TYR A 724 2.18 39.26 16.50
N LYS A 725 1.48 40.20 17.12
CA LYS A 725 1.57 40.47 18.56
C LYS A 725 1.19 39.26 19.39
N LEU A 726 0.11 38.56 19.03
CA LEU A 726 -0.34 37.35 19.72
C LEU A 726 0.75 36.27 19.70
N PHE A 727 1.38 36.04 18.55
CA PHE A 727 2.50 35.12 18.41
C PHE A 727 3.70 35.56 19.26
N GLU A 728 4.15 36.82 19.13
CA GLU A 728 5.31 37.34 19.86
C GLU A 728 5.17 37.24 21.38
N GLN A 729 3.97 37.47 21.92
CA GLN A 729 3.68 37.38 23.35
C GLN A 729 3.81 35.95 23.90
N HIS A 730 3.46 34.93 23.12
CA HIS A 730 3.35 33.55 23.60
C HIS A 730 4.45 32.61 23.08
N LYS A 731 5.23 33.01 22.07
CA LYS A 731 6.21 32.13 21.39
C LYS A 731 7.22 31.48 22.34
N VAL A 732 7.76 32.24 23.30
CA VAL A 732 8.80 31.76 24.23
C VAL A 732 8.23 30.71 25.18
N GLN A 733 7.00 30.90 25.67
CA GLN A 733 6.32 29.94 26.56
C GLN A 733 6.07 28.59 25.87
N HIS A 734 5.95 28.60 24.54
CA HIS A 734 5.65 27.41 23.74
C HIS A 734 6.86 26.88 22.95
N GLY A 735 8.08 27.21 23.38
CA GLY A 735 9.31 26.57 22.89
C GLY A 735 9.95 27.21 21.65
N TYR A 736 9.47 28.36 21.20
CA TYR A 736 10.07 29.10 20.09
C TYR A 736 11.12 30.10 20.59
N SER A 737 12.16 30.33 19.79
CA SER A 737 13.24 31.25 20.16
C SER A 737 12.79 32.72 20.18
N LYS A 738 13.42 33.55 21.02
CA LYS A 738 13.16 35.00 21.07
C LYS A 738 13.39 35.70 19.72
N THR A 739 14.34 35.19 18.93
CA THR A 739 14.71 35.74 17.62
C THR A 739 13.82 35.26 16.47
N GLN A 740 13.05 34.18 16.66
CA GLN A 740 12.15 33.66 15.64
C GLN A 740 10.96 34.60 15.44
N LYS A 741 10.67 34.92 14.17
CA LYS A 741 9.61 35.86 13.79
C LYS A 741 8.51 35.14 13.02
N LEU A 742 7.28 35.62 13.16
CA LEU A 742 6.18 35.25 12.29
C LEU A 742 6.32 35.97 10.95
N LEU A 743 6.27 35.22 9.86
CA LEU A 743 6.39 35.73 8.48
C LEU A 743 5.07 35.52 7.73
N PHE A 744 4.71 36.49 6.91
CA PHE A 744 3.50 36.45 6.09
C PHE A 744 3.87 36.43 4.60
N LEU A 745 3.37 35.43 3.86
CA LEU A 745 3.49 35.26 2.41
C LEU A 745 2.18 35.52 1.67
#